data_AF-A0A5N7D1C7-F1
#
_entry.id   AF-A0A5N7D1C7-F1
#
_cell.length_a   1.000
_cell.length_b   1.000
_cell.length_c   1.000
_cell.angle_alpha   90.00
_cell.angle_beta   90.00
_cell.angle_gamma   90.00
#
_symmetry.space_group_name_H-M   'P 1'
#
loop_
_entity.id
_entity.type
_entity.pdbx_description
1 polymer ?
#
loop_
_entity_poly.entity_id
_entity_poly.type
_entity_poly.pdbx_seq_one_letter_code
_entity_poly.pdbx_strand_id
1 'polypeptide(L)'
;MTVAELGVAGIDLIPQGTAYGLLIGLGVLFCGVILVAIKVQKAYLSEDSATSEMFMVANRSVGTGLTASAVFSSWMWINETVLCAAMCYRYGLAVPLWWGSGLCFQIALMAALGVMAKIRVPYAHTSLEIIKMRYGWIGHLVFIVLNLTNNVFGCASMILTGSQLIFGVSGMHFVAATILIPLGVVLYTAVGGLKATFLTDFLHTAVALILIIYFTLSVLTHPAVGGLGGLYEKVVATTSENYIPGNYEGSLLTMKSKNAIIWGLVLKFGNLALVVMDTAFWQKSFASEVNSTVPAYNLAAVAVFGIPWGLGTVLGLSARALHNTPLFPTYPGPLTSAEVNAGMVMPYLVKALIGDSGIVAFFILLFMALTSTVSSSMIAVSSILSFDIYKTYFNPKASDKRLLRVSHISVVFHAVFITGISIALNYGGANMTWIGYFRPILSCPGIIPLALTLFWSGQTRLAAIVSPVLGFFTGLAIWLASAKSLYGTVNMTTTGEGLPALYGAIGSFFSPALYSVIISLYKPYKFDWREFLRIELADEAQLHASDPSIAPTSKENQSSEKSPSPRPESPPSETTSTNDPERTGADEKTLAISSAPAIASPTQLSLDDIRHPFSDETLKELYRWSRIAWVVFVVLVLITFILWPMPLYRNYIFTKSFFSGWVTVAIIWQFFAFLAVVVYPLYDGRFEIEKGVKGIWKTVNDYLARGK
;
A
#
# COMPACT_ATOMS: atom_id res chain seq x y z
N MET A 1 2.30 -4.27 35.30
CA MET A 1 2.09 -3.00 34.58
C MET A 1 0.76 -2.46 35.04
N THR A 2 0.71 -1.22 35.54
CA THR A 2 -0.56 -0.65 36.03
C THR A 2 -1.28 0.07 34.89
N VAL A 3 -2.61 0.09 34.95
CA VAL A 3 -3.51 0.85 34.08
C VAL A 3 -3.07 2.33 33.92
N ALA A 4 -2.37 2.88 34.93
CA ALA A 4 -1.84 4.22 34.95
C ALA A 4 -0.70 4.48 33.93
N GLU A 5 0.06 3.46 33.50
CA GLU A 5 1.20 3.64 32.59
C GLU A 5 0.80 3.64 31.10
N LEU A 6 -0.32 3.01 30.75
CA LEU A 6 -0.81 2.93 29.37
C LEU A 6 -1.93 3.94 29.07
N GLY A 7 -2.52 4.56 30.09
CA GLY A 7 -3.60 5.53 29.94
C GLY A 7 -4.92 4.94 29.39
N VAL A 8 -4.99 3.65 29.13
CA VAL A 8 -6.17 2.93 28.62
C VAL A 8 -6.66 1.99 29.72
N ALA A 9 -7.56 2.47 30.58
CA ALA A 9 -8.26 1.67 31.58
C ALA A 9 -9.48 0.99 30.95
N GLY A 10 -9.28 0.14 29.94
CA GLY A 10 -10.41 -0.51 29.28
C GLY A 10 -11.10 -1.53 30.19
N ILE A 11 -12.42 -1.65 30.08
CA ILE A 11 -13.15 -2.80 30.65
C ILE A 11 -12.79 -4.05 29.84
N ASP A 12 -12.33 -5.10 30.50
CA ASP A 12 -12.05 -6.38 29.85
C ASP A 12 -13.33 -6.96 29.23
N LEU A 13 -13.41 -6.93 27.89
CA LEU A 13 -14.58 -7.37 27.13
C LEU A 13 -14.53 -8.86 26.82
N ILE A 14 -13.34 -9.44 26.77
CA ILE A 14 -13.07 -10.88 26.60
C ILE A 14 -11.90 -11.31 27.51
N PRO A 15 -11.79 -12.59 27.89
CA PRO A 15 -10.66 -13.07 28.68
C PRO A 15 -9.31 -12.94 27.95
N GLN A 16 -8.22 -12.70 28.70
CA GLN A 16 -6.86 -12.65 28.15
C GLN A 16 -6.51 -13.91 27.34
N GLY A 17 -6.87 -15.09 27.83
CA GLY A 17 -6.62 -16.36 27.13
C GLY A 17 -7.27 -16.42 25.75
N THR A 18 -8.45 -15.82 25.60
CA THR A 18 -9.12 -15.69 24.30
C THR A 18 -8.35 -14.77 23.37
N ALA A 19 -7.84 -13.64 23.85
CA ALA A 19 -7.04 -12.72 23.03
C ALA A 19 -5.72 -13.36 22.56
N TYR A 20 -4.98 -14.05 23.45
CA TYR A 20 -3.79 -14.82 23.06
C TYR A 20 -4.13 -15.91 22.05
N GLY A 21 -5.20 -16.68 22.32
CA GLY A 21 -5.66 -17.75 21.43
C GLY A 21 -6.08 -17.24 20.06
N LEU A 22 -6.75 -16.11 19.97
CA LEU A 22 -7.12 -15.48 18.69
C LEU A 22 -5.89 -14.97 17.96
N LEU A 23 -5.00 -14.24 18.61
CA LEU A 23 -3.83 -13.67 17.92
C LEU A 23 -2.86 -14.74 17.41
N ILE A 24 -2.54 -15.74 18.24
CA ILE A 24 -1.65 -16.85 17.88
C ILE A 24 -2.37 -17.80 16.92
N GLY A 25 -3.60 -18.19 17.23
CA GLY A 25 -4.37 -19.14 16.45
C GLY A 25 -4.70 -18.64 15.06
N LEU A 26 -5.15 -17.38 14.91
CA LEU A 26 -5.36 -16.77 13.60
C LEU A 26 -4.04 -16.61 12.84
N GLY A 27 -2.94 -16.26 13.52
CA GLY A 27 -1.60 -16.23 12.93
C GLY A 27 -1.18 -17.56 12.31
N VAL A 28 -1.30 -18.65 13.08
CA VAL A 28 -0.96 -20.00 12.63
C VAL A 28 -1.90 -20.46 11.50
N LEU A 29 -3.21 -20.27 11.67
CA LEU A 29 -4.22 -20.64 10.67
C LEU A 29 -3.96 -19.92 9.34
N PHE A 30 -3.79 -18.60 9.39
CA PHE A 30 -3.57 -17.78 8.21
C PHE A 30 -2.25 -18.16 7.52
N CYS A 31 -1.17 -18.34 8.30
CA CYS A 31 0.09 -18.86 7.76
C CYS A 31 -0.11 -20.20 7.04
N GLY A 32 -0.85 -21.14 7.64
CA GLY A 32 -1.18 -22.42 7.02
C GLY A 32 -1.91 -22.27 5.68
N VAL A 33 -2.94 -21.43 5.63
CA VAL A 33 -3.70 -21.14 4.40
C VAL A 33 -2.79 -20.61 3.29
N ILE A 34 -1.91 -19.67 3.62
CA ILE A 34 -1.00 -19.04 2.66
C ILE A 34 0.08 -20.01 2.18
N LEU A 35 0.67 -20.81 3.08
CA LEU A 35 1.64 -21.83 2.69
C LEU A 35 1.02 -22.90 1.78
N VAL A 36 -0.22 -23.28 2.01
CA VAL A 36 -0.97 -24.18 1.09
C VAL A 36 -1.16 -23.51 -0.26
N ALA A 37 -1.58 -22.24 -0.28
CA ALA A 37 -1.78 -21.53 -1.53
C ALA A 37 -0.49 -21.35 -2.34
N ILE A 38 0.64 -21.02 -1.70
CA ILE A 38 1.96 -20.94 -2.33
C ILE A 38 2.36 -22.30 -2.92
N LYS A 39 2.13 -23.40 -2.20
CA LYS A 39 2.42 -24.75 -2.72
C LYS A 39 1.59 -25.08 -3.96
N VAL A 40 0.32 -24.68 -3.98
CA VAL A 40 -0.57 -24.85 -5.14
C VAL A 40 -0.07 -24.02 -6.33
N GLN A 41 0.28 -22.74 -6.11
CA GLN A 41 0.85 -21.88 -7.14
C GLN A 41 2.12 -22.46 -7.75
N LYS A 42 3.05 -22.90 -6.90
CA LYS A 42 4.30 -23.53 -7.35
C LYS A 42 4.05 -24.82 -8.14
N ALA A 43 3.12 -25.65 -7.70
CA ALA A 43 2.89 -26.97 -8.31
C ALA A 43 2.10 -26.91 -9.63
N TYR A 44 1.16 -25.97 -9.77
CA TYR A 44 0.17 -26.00 -10.87
C TYR A 44 0.14 -24.75 -11.74
N LEU A 45 0.73 -23.64 -11.29
CA LEU A 45 0.74 -22.36 -12.01
C LEU A 45 2.13 -22.01 -12.58
N SER A 46 3.15 -22.86 -12.37
CA SER A 46 4.54 -22.63 -12.80
C SER A 46 5.14 -21.34 -12.24
N GLU A 47 4.67 -20.94 -11.07
CA GLU A 47 5.04 -19.71 -10.38
C GLU A 47 6.04 -20.02 -9.27
N ASP A 48 7.34 -19.98 -9.57
CA ASP A 48 8.39 -20.22 -8.57
C ASP A 48 8.90 -18.91 -7.97
N SER A 49 8.65 -18.69 -6.67
CA SER A 49 9.15 -17.52 -5.91
C SER A 49 10.65 -17.57 -5.61
N ALA A 50 11.37 -18.55 -6.18
CA ALA A 50 12.81 -18.72 -6.02
C ALA A 50 13.67 -17.80 -6.89
N THR A 51 13.08 -17.00 -7.79
CA THR A 51 13.76 -15.93 -8.52
C THR A 51 13.51 -14.57 -7.87
N SER A 52 14.48 -13.67 -7.95
CA SER A 52 14.34 -12.34 -7.33
C SER A 52 13.24 -11.51 -8.02
N GLU A 53 13.09 -11.67 -9.33
CA GLU A 53 12.06 -11.02 -10.14
C GLU A 53 10.63 -11.42 -9.73
N MET A 54 10.39 -12.71 -9.56
CA MET A 54 9.09 -13.21 -9.11
C MET A 54 8.78 -12.77 -7.68
N PHE A 55 9.80 -12.77 -6.82
CA PHE A 55 9.66 -12.35 -5.43
C PHE A 55 9.32 -10.86 -5.28
N MET A 56 9.81 -10.00 -6.16
CA MET A 56 9.77 -8.54 -5.97
C MET A 56 8.72 -7.82 -6.78
N VAL A 57 8.36 -8.35 -7.95
CA VAL A 57 7.45 -7.72 -8.92
C VAL A 57 6.54 -8.75 -9.60
N ALA A 58 6.47 -9.99 -9.10
CA ALA A 58 5.55 -11.02 -9.59
C ALA A 58 5.58 -11.21 -11.13
N ASN A 59 6.76 -11.05 -11.74
CA ASN A 59 6.97 -11.07 -13.20
C ASN A 59 6.03 -10.12 -14.00
N ARG A 60 5.54 -9.04 -13.38
CA ARG A 60 4.65 -8.04 -14.01
C ARG A 60 3.37 -8.65 -14.61
N SER A 61 2.88 -9.73 -14.00
CA SER A 61 1.82 -10.60 -14.53
C SER A 61 0.48 -10.47 -13.80
N VAL A 62 0.33 -9.50 -12.90
CA VAL A 62 -0.88 -9.40 -12.08
C VAL A 62 -1.98 -8.63 -12.82
N GLY A 63 -3.12 -9.30 -13.02
CA GLY A 63 -4.32 -8.74 -13.65
C GLY A 63 -5.00 -7.63 -12.84
N THR A 64 -6.04 -7.04 -13.43
CA THR A 64 -6.71 -5.85 -12.90
C THR A 64 -7.41 -6.12 -11.57
N GLY A 65 -8.17 -7.21 -11.48
CA GLY A 65 -8.96 -7.51 -10.28
C GLY A 65 -8.08 -7.75 -9.06
N LEU A 66 -7.11 -8.67 -9.17
CA LEU A 66 -6.20 -8.97 -8.06
C LEU A 66 -5.36 -7.75 -7.66
N THR A 67 -4.94 -6.92 -8.62
CA THR A 67 -4.27 -5.65 -8.34
C THR A 67 -5.17 -4.68 -7.58
N ALA A 68 -6.44 -4.53 -7.97
CA ALA A 68 -7.38 -3.64 -7.30
C ALA A 68 -7.60 -4.07 -5.85
N SER A 69 -7.78 -5.37 -5.63
CA SER A 69 -7.93 -5.95 -4.29
C SER A 69 -6.69 -5.74 -3.43
N ALA A 70 -5.49 -5.94 -3.98
CA ALA A 70 -4.26 -5.77 -3.23
C ALA A 70 -3.94 -4.30 -2.90
N VAL A 71 -4.25 -3.37 -3.81
CA VAL A 71 -4.15 -1.93 -3.56
C VAL A 71 -5.17 -1.48 -2.51
N PHE A 72 -6.39 -2.00 -2.57
CA PHE A 72 -7.42 -1.76 -1.56
C PHE A 72 -6.99 -2.27 -0.19
N SER A 73 -6.45 -3.50 -0.11
CA SER A 73 -5.96 -4.09 1.13
C SER A 73 -4.86 -3.25 1.77
N SER A 74 -3.92 -2.73 0.96
CA SER A 74 -2.87 -1.84 1.45
C SER A 74 -3.37 -0.53 2.03
N TRP A 75 -4.64 -0.17 1.82
CA TRP A 75 -5.28 1.00 2.41
C TRP A 75 -6.30 0.68 3.50
N MET A 76 -6.63 -0.59 3.68
CA MET A 76 -7.61 -1.03 4.65
C MET A 76 -6.95 -1.20 6.02
N TRP A 77 -6.63 -0.09 6.67
CA TRP A 77 -6.00 -0.13 7.99
C TRP A 77 -7.04 -0.06 9.11
N ILE A 78 -6.54 -0.24 10.33
CA ILE A 78 -7.36 -0.12 11.55
C ILE A 78 -7.93 1.30 11.74
N ASN A 79 -7.32 2.29 11.09
CA ASN A 79 -7.68 3.69 11.19
C ASN A 79 -9.00 4.01 10.47
N GLU A 80 -9.10 3.64 9.21
CA GLU A 80 -10.25 3.88 8.35
C GLU A 80 -11.46 3.07 8.82
N THR A 81 -11.21 1.96 9.51
CA THR A 81 -12.25 1.07 10.07
C THR A 81 -12.67 1.50 11.47
N VAL A 82 -11.80 1.31 12.46
CA VAL A 82 -12.12 1.47 13.89
C VAL A 82 -12.04 2.94 14.32
N LEU A 83 -10.94 3.62 13.99
CA LEU A 83 -10.73 5.00 14.44
C LEU A 83 -11.71 5.97 13.76
N CYS A 84 -12.17 5.66 12.55
CA CYS A 84 -13.21 6.44 11.89
C CYS A 84 -14.51 6.51 12.71
N ALA A 85 -14.92 5.41 13.36
CA ALA A 85 -16.07 5.42 14.26
C ALA A 85 -15.80 6.28 15.51
N ALA A 86 -14.59 6.20 16.07
CA ALA A 86 -14.21 7.02 17.23
C ALA A 86 -14.16 8.53 16.90
N MET A 87 -13.71 8.89 15.70
CA MET A 87 -13.65 10.28 15.27
C MET A 87 -15.02 10.81 14.80
N CYS A 88 -15.89 9.95 14.26
CA CYS A 88 -17.30 10.27 14.07
C CYS A 88 -18.00 10.48 15.42
N TYR A 89 -17.71 9.66 16.44
CA TYR A 89 -18.14 9.92 17.80
C TYR A 89 -17.61 11.28 18.26
N ARG A 90 -16.34 11.60 18.04
CA ARG A 90 -15.74 12.86 18.53
C ARG A 90 -16.30 14.12 17.85
N TYR A 91 -16.48 14.12 16.54
CA TYR A 91 -16.76 15.33 15.75
C TYR A 91 -18.06 15.29 14.93
N GLY A 92 -18.78 14.16 14.91
CA GLY A 92 -20.01 13.97 14.14
C GLY A 92 -19.79 13.41 12.74
N LEU A 93 -20.90 13.32 11.97
CA LEU A 93 -20.96 12.59 10.70
C LEU A 93 -20.07 13.17 9.58
N ALA A 94 -19.56 14.39 9.76
CA ALA A 94 -18.64 15.01 8.81
C ALA A 94 -17.37 14.18 8.61
N VAL A 95 -16.87 13.56 9.69
CA VAL A 95 -15.60 12.84 9.66
C VAL A 95 -15.59 11.65 8.70
N PRO A 96 -16.56 10.70 8.75
CA PRO A 96 -16.63 9.60 7.81
C PRO A 96 -16.47 10.00 6.33
N LEU A 97 -17.11 11.11 5.91
CA LEU A 97 -16.95 11.62 4.54
C LEU A 97 -15.55 12.21 4.30
N TRP A 98 -15.06 13.05 5.22
CA TRP A 98 -13.72 13.62 5.11
C TRP A 98 -12.64 12.52 5.08
N TRP A 99 -12.84 11.43 5.81
CA TRP A 99 -11.98 10.26 5.81
C TRP A 99 -12.00 9.54 4.46
N GLY A 100 -13.19 9.15 3.95
CA GLY A 100 -13.32 8.50 2.65
C GLY A 100 -12.73 9.35 1.51
N SER A 101 -12.99 10.66 1.54
CA SER A 101 -12.41 11.62 0.60
C SER A 101 -10.88 11.74 0.72
N GLY A 102 -10.33 11.40 1.88
CA GLY A 102 -8.89 11.39 2.13
C GLY A 102 -8.19 10.25 1.43
N LEU A 103 -8.82 9.10 1.25
CA LEU A 103 -8.16 7.89 0.75
C LEU A 103 -8.12 7.81 -0.78
N CYS A 104 -9.23 8.19 -1.42
CA CYS A 104 -9.45 7.98 -2.86
C CYS A 104 -8.42 8.68 -3.77
N PHE A 105 -8.20 9.99 -3.59
CA PHE A 105 -7.40 10.78 -4.51
C PHE A 105 -5.92 10.39 -4.51
N GLN A 106 -5.43 9.80 -3.42
CA GLN A 106 -4.03 9.39 -3.28
C GLN A 106 -3.76 8.11 -4.06
N ILE A 107 -4.69 7.15 -4.00
CA ILE A 107 -4.65 5.95 -4.83
C ILE A 107 -4.74 6.33 -6.32
N ALA A 108 -5.62 7.28 -6.65
CA ALA A 108 -5.74 7.79 -8.02
C ALA A 108 -4.47 8.52 -8.49
N LEU A 109 -3.79 9.27 -7.62
CA LEU A 109 -2.48 9.85 -7.93
C LEU A 109 -1.46 8.74 -8.23
N MET A 110 -1.47 7.67 -7.43
CA MET A 110 -0.57 6.54 -7.65
C MET A 110 -0.82 5.85 -8.98
N ALA A 111 -2.06 5.80 -9.48
CA ALA A 111 -2.34 5.34 -10.84
C ALA A 111 -1.58 6.17 -11.89
N ALA A 112 -1.57 7.50 -11.73
CA ALA A 112 -0.89 8.41 -12.64
C ALA A 112 0.64 8.34 -12.53
N LEU A 113 1.18 8.22 -11.32
CA LEU A 113 2.61 8.01 -11.09
C LEU A 113 3.07 6.65 -11.65
N GLY A 114 2.30 5.60 -11.38
CA GLY A 114 2.61 4.22 -11.75
C GLY A 114 2.66 3.97 -13.25
N VAL A 115 1.66 4.46 -14.00
CA VAL A 115 1.67 4.37 -15.46
C VAL A 115 2.80 5.19 -16.08
N MET A 116 3.14 6.36 -15.52
CA MET A 116 4.26 7.16 -16.00
C MET A 116 5.61 6.48 -15.69
N ALA A 117 5.73 5.82 -14.55
CA ALA A 117 6.90 5.00 -14.25
C ALA A 117 7.04 3.86 -15.27
N LYS A 118 5.97 3.13 -15.60
CA LYS A 118 6.03 2.09 -16.66
C LYS A 118 6.47 2.61 -18.02
N ILE A 119 6.10 3.85 -18.38
CA ILE A 119 6.51 4.49 -19.64
C ILE A 119 8.01 4.84 -19.65
N ARG A 120 8.60 5.12 -18.49
CA ARG A 120 9.96 5.71 -18.42
C ARG A 120 11.03 4.76 -17.89
N VAL A 121 10.62 3.88 -17.00
CA VAL A 121 11.46 2.96 -16.23
C VAL A 121 10.72 1.61 -16.11
N PRO A 122 10.46 0.92 -17.24
CA PRO A 122 9.68 -0.32 -17.28
C PRO A 122 10.28 -1.46 -16.45
N TYR A 123 11.60 -1.44 -16.21
CA TYR A 123 12.33 -2.50 -15.50
C TYR A 123 12.60 -2.21 -14.03
N ALA A 124 12.37 -0.98 -13.57
CA ALA A 124 12.51 -0.62 -12.16
C ALA A 124 11.63 -1.48 -11.22
N HIS A 125 12.14 -1.72 -10.02
CA HIS A 125 11.43 -2.45 -8.95
C HIS A 125 10.95 -1.51 -7.84
N THR A 126 11.68 -0.42 -7.60
CA THR A 126 11.36 0.58 -6.57
C THR A 126 11.36 1.99 -7.15
N SER A 127 10.68 2.93 -6.48
CA SER A 127 10.76 4.35 -6.82
C SER A 127 12.15 4.96 -6.54
N LEU A 128 12.93 4.30 -5.67
CA LEU A 128 14.24 4.77 -5.24
C LEU A 128 15.31 4.51 -6.30
N GLU A 129 15.17 3.44 -7.08
CA GLU A 129 15.97 3.20 -8.29
C GLU A 129 15.85 4.36 -9.28
N ILE A 130 14.65 4.88 -9.49
CA ILE A 130 14.38 6.04 -10.37
C ILE A 130 15.16 7.27 -9.88
N ILE A 131 15.12 7.52 -8.57
CA ILE A 131 15.86 8.62 -7.94
C ILE A 131 17.36 8.43 -8.11
N LYS A 132 17.88 7.21 -7.91
CA LYS A 132 19.30 6.89 -8.09
C LYS A 132 19.74 7.10 -9.54
N MET A 133 18.98 6.59 -10.51
CA MET A 133 19.27 6.75 -11.94
C MET A 133 19.37 8.24 -12.33
N ARG A 134 18.47 9.07 -11.80
CA ARG A 134 18.40 10.49 -12.19
C ARG A 134 19.34 11.41 -11.40
N TYR A 135 19.54 11.14 -10.11
CA TYR A 135 20.19 12.06 -9.18
C TYR A 135 21.39 11.47 -8.43
N GLY A 136 21.76 10.22 -8.72
CA GLY A 136 22.89 9.52 -8.13
C GLY A 136 22.70 9.18 -6.64
N TRP A 137 23.78 8.73 -6.01
CA TRP A 137 23.75 8.10 -4.69
C TRP A 137 23.26 9.02 -3.55
N ILE A 138 23.54 10.32 -3.62
CA ILE A 138 23.10 11.28 -2.59
C ILE A 138 21.58 11.46 -2.63
N GLY A 139 21.02 11.65 -3.84
CA GLY A 139 19.57 11.70 -4.01
C GLY A 139 18.92 10.41 -3.55
N HIS A 140 19.52 9.28 -3.93
CA HIS A 140 19.06 7.97 -3.50
C HIS A 140 19.01 7.84 -1.97
N LEU A 141 20.09 8.23 -1.27
CA LEU A 141 20.16 8.18 0.19
C LEU A 141 19.07 9.03 0.87
N VAL A 142 18.84 10.26 0.40
CA VAL A 142 17.79 11.14 0.95
C VAL A 142 16.42 10.47 0.84
N PHE A 143 16.09 9.91 -0.34
CA PHE A 143 14.79 9.26 -0.53
C PHE A 143 14.67 7.91 0.16
N ILE A 144 15.77 7.15 0.33
CA ILE A 144 15.81 5.95 1.19
C ILE A 144 15.39 6.35 2.61
N VAL A 145 16.01 7.39 3.19
CA VAL A 145 15.68 7.85 4.54
C VAL A 145 14.22 8.26 4.65
N LEU A 146 13.70 9.01 3.69
CA LEU A 146 12.29 9.44 3.69
C LEU A 146 11.31 8.27 3.55
N ASN A 147 11.58 7.31 2.66
CA ASN A 147 10.70 6.16 2.43
C ASN A 147 10.74 5.18 3.62
N LEU A 148 11.93 4.94 4.19
CA LEU A 148 12.07 4.13 5.41
C LEU A 148 11.38 4.79 6.60
N THR A 149 11.53 6.11 6.77
CA THR A 149 10.83 6.87 7.82
C THR A 149 9.32 6.74 7.65
N ASN A 150 8.81 6.95 6.43
CA ASN A 150 7.39 6.81 6.13
C ASN A 150 6.86 5.39 6.44
N ASN A 151 7.58 4.36 6.01
CA ASN A 151 7.22 2.96 6.27
C ASN A 151 7.27 2.59 7.75
N VAL A 152 8.33 3.00 8.47
CA VAL A 152 8.50 2.71 9.90
C VAL A 152 7.41 3.40 10.72
N PHE A 153 7.20 4.70 10.54
CA PHE A 153 6.17 5.43 11.30
C PHE A 153 4.75 5.03 10.90
N GLY A 154 4.51 4.75 9.61
CA GLY A 154 3.23 4.21 9.14
C GLY A 154 2.89 2.89 9.82
N CYS A 155 3.78 1.90 9.71
CA CYS A 155 3.56 0.57 10.28
C CYS A 155 3.56 0.56 11.81
N ALA A 156 4.51 1.25 12.46
CA ALA A 156 4.58 1.32 13.92
C ALA A 156 3.32 1.95 14.53
N SER A 157 2.74 2.96 13.87
CA SER A 157 1.48 3.57 14.34
C SER A 157 0.31 2.57 14.33
N MET A 158 0.23 1.71 13.32
CA MET A 158 -0.81 0.66 13.24
C MET A 158 -0.60 -0.42 14.30
N ILE A 159 0.64 -0.91 14.47
CA ILE A 159 0.96 -1.92 15.49
C ILE A 159 0.63 -1.37 16.88
N LEU A 160 1.07 -0.15 17.18
CA LEU A 160 0.76 0.53 18.43
C LEU A 160 -0.74 0.54 18.72
N THR A 161 -1.54 0.97 17.74
CA THR A 161 -2.98 1.10 17.89
C THR A 161 -3.68 -0.25 18.01
N GLY A 162 -3.27 -1.22 17.19
CA GLY A 162 -3.72 -2.59 17.31
C GLY A 162 -3.47 -3.17 18.70
N SER A 163 -2.27 -2.98 19.24
CA SER A 163 -1.90 -3.44 20.57
C SER A 163 -2.64 -2.71 21.69
N GLN A 164 -2.87 -1.40 21.56
CA GLN A 164 -3.67 -0.64 22.52
C GLN A 164 -5.12 -1.10 22.55
N LEU A 165 -5.71 -1.37 21.37
CA LEU A 165 -7.05 -1.94 21.27
C LEU A 165 -7.11 -3.34 21.86
N ILE A 166 -6.16 -4.23 21.53
CA ILE A 166 -6.09 -5.59 22.10
C ILE A 166 -5.97 -5.54 23.63
N PHE A 167 -5.09 -4.69 24.16
CA PHE A 167 -4.97 -4.47 25.59
C PHE A 167 -6.28 -3.95 26.20
N GLY A 168 -6.89 -2.93 25.59
CA GLY A 168 -8.12 -2.33 26.09
C GLY A 168 -9.34 -3.24 26.07
N VAL A 169 -9.42 -4.21 25.13
CA VAL A 169 -10.57 -5.13 25.04
C VAL A 169 -10.40 -6.41 25.83
N SER A 170 -9.19 -6.75 26.31
CA SER A 170 -8.93 -8.08 26.88
C SER A 170 -8.00 -8.10 28.09
N GLY A 171 -7.33 -7.00 28.41
CA GLY A 171 -6.27 -6.93 29.40
C GLY A 171 -4.97 -7.63 28.96
N MET A 172 -4.91 -8.17 27.74
CA MET A 172 -3.70 -8.82 27.21
C MET A 172 -2.55 -7.82 27.18
N HIS A 173 -1.43 -8.19 27.80
CA HIS A 173 -0.28 -7.30 27.98
C HIS A 173 0.15 -6.61 26.67
N PHE A 174 0.21 -5.27 26.68
CA PHE A 174 0.49 -4.44 25.51
C PHE A 174 1.76 -4.87 24.74
N VAL A 175 2.85 -5.14 25.47
CA VAL A 175 4.12 -5.57 24.83
C VAL A 175 3.96 -6.93 24.15
N ALA A 176 3.17 -7.84 24.73
CA ALA A 176 2.95 -9.16 24.14
C ALA A 176 2.14 -9.04 22.84
N ALA A 177 1.08 -8.22 22.83
CA ALA A 177 0.31 -7.92 21.62
C ALA A 177 1.22 -7.31 20.53
N THR A 178 2.07 -6.35 20.91
CA THR A 178 3.02 -5.67 20.01
C THR A 178 4.05 -6.62 19.39
N ILE A 179 4.48 -7.66 20.09
CA ILE A 179 5.39 -8.68 19.57
C ILE A 179 4.66 -9.71 18.69
N LEU A 180 3.48 -10.16 19.12
CA LEU A 180 2.76 -11.26 18.47
C LEU A 180 2.14 -10.84 17.13
N ILE A 181 1.73 -9.58 16.97
CA ILE A 181 1.19 -9.07 15.69
C ILE A 181 2.22 -9.24 14.55
N PRO A 182 3.44 -8.67 14.61
CA PRO A 182 4.40 -8.85 13.52
C PRO A 182 4.93 -10.28 13.40
N LEU A 183 5.05 -11.01 14.52
CA LEU A 183 5.54 -12.37 14.50
C LEU A 183 4.70 -13.30 13.62
N GLY A 184 3.36 -13.21 13.71
CA GLY A 184 2.46 -13.98 12.85
C GLY A 184 2.66 -13.68 11.36
N VAL A 185 2.99 -12.43 11.03
CA VAL A 185 3.18 -11.95 9.66
C VAL A 185 4.51 -12.41 9.06
N VAL A 186 5.58 -12.41 9.86
CA VAL A 186 6.91 -12.89 9.43
C VAL A 186 6.84 -14.31 8.89
N LEU A 187 6.05 -15.19 9.53
CA LEU A 187 5.98 -16.61 9.20
C LEU A 187 5.56 -16.88 7.75
N TYR A 188 4.60 -16.11 7.21
CA TYR A 188 4.14 -16.29 5.83
C TYR A 188 4.80 -15.32 4.83
N THR A 189 5.17 -14.12 5.27
CA THR A 189 5.75 -13.08 4.40
C THR A 189 7.16 -13.46 3.95
N ALA A 190 7.95 -14.09 4.84
CA ALA A 190 9.30 -14.51 4.52
C ALA A 190 9.38 -15.68 3.51
N VAL A 191 8.27 -16.37 3.21
CA VAL A 191 8.27 -17.54 2.33
C VAL A 191 7.62 -17.24 0.97
N GLY A 192 6.64 -16.34 0.92
CA GLY A 192 5.77 -16.18 -0.26
C GLY A 192 6.14 -15.09 -1.27
N GLY A 193 6.94 -14.08 -0.90
CA GLY A 193 7.23 -12.95 -1.78
C GLY A 193 6.00 -12.12 -2.20
N LEU A 194 6.16 -11.24 -3.18
CA LEU A 194 5.15 -10.26 -3.56
C LEU A 194 3.87 -10.92 -4.12
N LYS A 195 3.96 -11.96 -4.97
CA LYS A 195 2.74 -12.57 -5.55
C LYS A 195 1.89 -13.32 -4.51
N ALA A 196 2.52 -13.99 -3.54
CA ALA A 196 1.78 -14.51 -2.39
C ALA A 196 1.16 -13.38 -1.56
N THR A 197 1.83 -12.23 -1.49
CA THR A 197 1.30 -11.03 -0.83
C THR A 197 0.03 -10.53 -1.50
N PHE A 198 -0.08 -10.56 -2.84
CA PHE A 198 -1.35 -10.25 -3.52
C PHE A 198 -2.49 -11.19 -3.10
N LEU A 199 -2.22 -12.48 -2.92
CA LEU A 199 -3.23 -13.42 -2.45
C LEU A 199 -3.57 -13.21 -0.96
N THR A 200 -2.58 -12.96 -0.11
CA THR A 200 -2.84 -12.59 1.29
C THR A 200 -3.72 -11.36 1.37
N ASP A 201 -3.44 -10.35 0.53
CA ASP A 201 -4.17 -9.09 0.50
C ASP A 201 -5.61 -9.29 0.03
N PHE A 202 -5.84 -10.17 -0.95
CA PHE A 202 -7.19 -10.57 -1.33
C PHE A 202 -7.96 -11.20 -0.15
N LEU A 203 -7.34 -12.14 0.58
CA LEU A 203 -8.00 -12.79 1.72
C LEU A 203 -8.27 -11.81 2.86
N HIS A 204 -7.30 -10.95 3.19
CA HIS A 204 -7.48 -9.88 4.18
C HIS A 204 -8.68 -8.99 3.79
N THR A 205 -8.70 -8.51 2.55
CA THR A 205 -9.77 -7.65 2.02
C THR A 205 -11.13 -8.33 2.06
N ALA A 206 -11.21 -9.59 1.63
CA ALA A 206 -12.45 -10.36 1.58
C ALA A 206 -13.07 -10.52 2.98
N VAL A 207 -12.28 -11.02 3.93
CA VAL A 207 -12.75 -11.24 5.31
C VAL A 207 -13.14 -9.92 5.97
N ALA A 208 -12.31 -8.89 5.84
CA ALA A 208 -12.57 -7.60 6.46
C ALA A 208 -13.81 -6.91 5.89
N LEU A 209 -14.02 -6.91 4.56
CA LEU A 209 -15.22 -6.31 3.97
C LEU A 209 -16.51 -7.02 4.36
N ILE A 210 -16.49 -8.36 4.49
CA ILE A 210 -17.61 -9.13 5.04
C ILE A 210 -17.94 -8.65 6.46
N LEU A 211 -16.91 -8.51 7.30
CA LEU A 211 -17.08 -8.06 8.68
C LEU A 211 -17.54 -6.59 8.77
N ILE A 212 -17.05 -5.71 7.90
CA ILE A 212 -17.47 -4.31 7.83
C ILE A 212 -18.95 -4.19 7.48
N ILE A 213 -19.42 -4.94 6.48
CA ILE A 213 -20.83 -5.00 6.11
C ILE A 213 -21.65 -5.60 7.27
N TYR A 214 -21.17 -6.71 7.85
CA TYR A 214 -21.81 -7.35 8.99
C TYR A 214 -21.99 -6.40 10.18
N PHE A 215 -20.96 -5.65 10.58
CA PHE A 215 -21.05 -4.68 11.68
C PHE A 215 -22.01 -3.55 11.36
N THR A 216 -21.93 -2.99 10.15
CA THR A 216 -22.78 -1.88 9.73
C THR A 216 -24.26 -2.29 9.78
N LEU A 217 -24.59 -3.46 9.22
CA LEU A 217 -25.96 -3.95 9.20
C LEU A 217 -26.44 -4.39 10.57
N SER A 218 -25.64 -5.16 11.32
CA SER A 218 -26.03 -5.69 12.64
C SER A 218 -26.27 -4.58 13.66
N VAL A 219 -25.44 -3.53 13.66
CA VAL A 219 -25.65 -2.36 14.52
C VAL A 219 -26.92 -1.62 14.10
N LEU A 220 -27.08 -1.35 12.79
CA LEU A 220 -28.21 -0.57 12.31
C LEU A 220 -29.56 -1.26 12.54
N THR A 221 -29.64 -2.58 12.35
CA THR A 221 -30.88 -3.35 12.51
C THR A 221 -31.15 -3.77 13.95
N HIS A 222 -30.23 -3.52 14.89
CA HIS A 222 -30.45 -3.83 16.29
C HIS A 222 -31.64 -3.04 16.86
N PRO A 223 -32.55 -3.65 17.65
CA PRO A 223 -33.73 -2.96 18.21
C PRO A 223 -33.41 -1.71 19.03
N ALA A 224 -32.29 -1.72 19.77
CA ALA A 224 -31.82 -0.56 20.54
C ALA A 224 -31.38 0.63 19.66
N VAL A 225 -31.08 0.40 18.37
CA VAL A 225 -30.78 1.46 17.39
C VAL A 225 -32.04 1.83 16.61
N GLY A 226 -32.78 0.84 16.11
CA GLY A 226 -34.07 1.04 15.46
C GLY A 226 -34.00 1.41 13.98
N GLY A 227 -32.98 0.94 13.26
CA GLY A 227 -32.82 1.21 11.83
C GLY A 227 -32.39 2.64 11.51
N LEU A 228 -32.52 3.02 10.23
CA LEU A 228 -32.15 4.36 9.73
C LEU A 228 -32.89 5.48 10.47
N GLY A 229 -34.20 5.32 10.61
CA GLY A 229 -35.06 6.31 11.27
C GLY A 229 -34.84 6.37 12.77
N GLY A 230 -34.72 5.21 13.44
CA GLY A 230 -34.49 5.14 14.88
C GLY A 230 -33.13 5.72 15.28
N LEU A 231 -32.07 5.46 14.50
CA LEU A 231 -30.76 6.04 14.77
C LEU A 231 -30.82 7.58 14.71
N TYR A 232 -31.45 8.14 13.68
CA TYR A 232 -31.65 9.59 13.57
C TYR A 232 -32.39 10.15 14.79
N GLU A 233 -33.53 9.55 15.14
CA GLU A 233 -34.37 10.00 16.26
C GLU A 233 -33.62 9.98 17.59
N LYS A 234 -32.79 8.95 17.85
CA LYS A 234 -32.00 8.85 19.08
C LYS A 234 -30.86 9.85 19.13
N VAL A 235 -30.18 10.10 18.02
CA VAL A 235 -29.15 11.15 17.94
C VAL A 235 -29.78 12.52 18.20
N VAL A 236 -30.95 12.79 17.63
CA VAL A 236 -31.69 14.05 17.89
C VAL A 236 -32.17 14.13 19.34
N ALA A 237 -32.70 13.05 19.90
CA ALA A 237 -33.19 13.00 21.28
C ALA A 237 -32.09 13.26 22.32
N THR A 238 -30.83 12.96 21.99
CA THR A 238 -29.65 13.16 22.86
C THR A 238 -28.86 14.43 22.54
N THR A 239 -29.41 15.35 21.75
CA THR A 239 -28.69 16.56 21.28
C THR A 239 -28.16 17.42 22.44
N SER A 240 -28.92 17.56 23.53
CA SER A 240 -28.51 18.35 24.71
C SER A 240 -27.27 17.77 25.40
N GLU A 241 -27.08 16.46 25.33
CA GLU A 241 -25.93 15.74 25.92
C GLU A 241 -24.73 15.68 24.96
N ASN A 242 -24.98 15.85 23.66
CA ASN A 242 -24.01 15.61 22.59
C ASN A 242 -23.56 16.88 21.86
N TYR A 243 -23.59 18.03 22.53
CA TYR A 243 -23.12 19.30 21.96
C TYR A 243 -21.61 19.26 21.65
N ILE A 244 -21.23 19.56 20.40
CA ILE A 244 -19.83 19.62 19.95
C ILE A 244 -19.41 21.05 19.61
N PRO A 245 -18.51 21.67 20.40
CA PRO A 245 -17.97 22.99 20.08
C PRO A 245 -17.34 23.05 18.68
N GLY A 246 -17.74 24.04 17.89
CA GLY A 246 -17.25 24.25 16.52
C GLY A 246 -18.04 23.54 15.43
N ASN A 247 -19.06 22.76 15.78
CA ASN A 247 -20.08 22.29 14.84
C ASN A 247 -21.21 23.34 14.71
N TYR A 248 -21.87 23.41 13.56
CA TYR A 248 -23.06 24.25 13.39
C TYR A 248 -24.15 23.84 14.40
N GLU A 249 -24.54 24.79 15.26
CA GLU A 249 -25.43 24.59 16.42
C GLU A 249 -25.00 23.44 17.35
N GLY A 250 -23.71 23.08 17.33
CA GLY A 250 -23.16 21.96 18.09
C GLY A 250 -23.59 20.57 17.63
N SER A 251 -24.29 20.46 16.49
CA SER A 251 -24.92 19.21 16.05
C SER A 251 -23.92 18.15 15.59
N LEU A 252 -24.20 16.87 15.90
CA LEU A 252 -23.54 15.71 15.30
C LEU A 252 -23.91 15.49 13.82
N LEU A 253 -25.05 16.05 13.38
CA LEU A 253 -25.70 15.79 12.10
C LEU A 253 -25.43 16.88 11.05
N THR A 254 -24.31 17.58 11.18
CA THR A 254 -23.90 18.64 10.24
C THR A 254 -22.55 18.33 9.60
N MET A 255 -22.39 18.75 8.34
CA MET A 255 -21.09 18.75 7.67
C MET A 255 -20.24 19.98 8.05
N LYS A 256 -20.86 21.05 8.58
CA LYS A 256 -20.16 22.26 9.03
C LYS A 256 -19.55 22.04 10.42
N SER A 257 -18.43 21.34 10.44
CA SER A 257 -17.62 21.07 11.62
C SER A 257 -16.19 21.61 11.44
N LYS A 258 -15.78 22.55 12.30
CA LYS A 258 -14.43 23.15 12.25
C LYS A 258 -13.34 22.12 12.52
N ASN A 259 -13.49 21.31 13.55
CA ASN A 259 -12.46 20.34 13.94
C ASN A 259 -12.42 19.15 12.96
N ALA A 260 -13.55 18.72 12.41
CA ALA A 260 -13.56 17.65 11.41
C ALA A 260 -12.82 18.04 10.12
N ILE A 261 -13.00 19.27 9.62
CA ILE A 261 -12.29 19.72 8.40
C ILE A 261 -10.80 19.92 8.65
N ILE A 262 -10.40 20.50 9.79
CA ILE A 262 -8.97 20.63 10.16
C ILE A 262 -8.33 19.26 10.22
N TRP A 263 -8.95 18.33 10.94
CA TRP A 263 -8.48 16.96 11.05
C TRP A 263 -8.41 16.26 9.69
N GLY A 264 -9.46 16.41 8.86
CA GLY A 264 -9.53 15.81 7.52
C GLY A 264 -8.44 16.33 6.59
N LEU A 265 -8.04 17.60 6.70
CA LEU A 265 -6.91 18.15 5.94
C LEU A 265 -5.57 17.59 6.40
N VAL A 266 -5.34 17.46 7.71
CA VAL A 266 -4.13 16.81 8.24
C VAL A 266 -4.03 15.37 7.74
N LEU A 267 -5.13 14.62 7.82
CA LEU A 267 -5.22 13.26 7.29
C LEU A 267 -4.82 13.21 5.82
N LYS A 268 -5.35 14.10 4.98
CA LYS A 268 -5.08 14.14 3.53
C LYS A 268 -3.59 14.32 3.22
N PHE A 269 -2.89 15.22 3.91
CA PHE A 269 -1.45 15.40 3.69
C PHE A 269 -0.65 14.17 4.14
N GLY A 270 -0.94 13.66 5.34
CA GLY A 270 -0.27 12.48 5.85
C GLY A 270 -0.48 11.27 4.94
N ASN A 271 -1.72 10.97 4.61
CA ASN A 271 -2.07 9.79 3.83
C ASN A 271 -1.47 9.86 2.40
N LEU A 272 -1.33 11.05 1.82
CA LEU A 272 -0.66 11.21 0.53
C LEU A 272 0.80 10.72 0.58
N ALA A 273 1.50 10.96 1.69
CA ALA A 273 2.85 10.43 1.91
C ALA A 273 2.87 8.90 2.05
N LEU A 274 1.85 8.32 2.70
CA LEU A 274 1.74 6.87 2.87
C LEU A 274 1.57 6.10 1.56
N VAL A 275 1.13 6.77 0.49
CA VAL A 275 1.10 6.16 -0.84
C VAL A 275 2.33 6.49 -1.64
N VAL A 276 2.63 7.79 -1.78
CA VAL A 276 3.66 8.21 -2.74
C VAL A 276 5.07 7.84 -2.24
N MET A 277 5.28 7.83 -0.93
CA MET A 277 6.56 7.51 -0.29
C MET A 277 6.59 6.10 0.31
N ASP A 278 5.72 5.21 -0.17
CA ASP A 278 5.72 3.81 0.24
C ASP A 278 5.97 2.89 -0.95
N THR A 279 7.11 2.23 -0.92
CA THR A 279 7.55 1.26 -1.92
C THR A 279 6.53 0.15 -2.18
N ALA A 280 5.68 -0.24 -1.21
CA ALA A 280 4.67 -1.29 -1.43
C ALA A 280 3.70 -0.93 -2.57
N PHE A 281 3.27 0.33 -2.66
CA PHE A 281 2.40 0.79 -3.74
C PHE A 281 3.15 0.81 -5.08
N TRP A 282 4.39 1.28 -5.10
CA TRP A 282 5.21 1.24 -6.32
C TRP A 282 5.39 -0.18 -6.84
N GLN A 283 5.71 -1.14 -5.97
CA GLN A 283 5.88 -2.54 -6.34
C GLN A 283 4.61 -3.15 -6.91
N LYS A 284 3.44 -2.85 -6.33
CA LYS A 284 2.14 -3.29 -6.87
C LYS A 284 1.88 -2.70 -8.26
N SER A 285 2.24 -1.44 -8.47
CA SER A 285 2.16 -0.82 -9.79
C SER A 285 3.10 -1.52 -10.79
N PHE A 286 4.37 -1.74 -10.44
CA PHE A 286 5.32 -2.44 -11.30
C PHE A 286 4.89 -3.87 -11.60
N ALA A 287 4.36 -4.59 -10.61
CA ALA A 287 3.90 -5.97 -10.72
C ALA A 287 2.62 -6.19 -11.52
N SER A 288 1.80 -5.15 -11.69
CA SER A 288 0.61 -5.23 -12.53
C SER A 288 0.96 -5.24 -14.02
N GLU A 289 0.13 -5.89 -14.83
CA GLU A 289 0.24 -5.81 -16.28
C GLU A 289 0.07 -4.36 -16.76
N VAL A 290 0.62 -4.06 -17.94
CA VAL A 290 0.60 -2.72 -18.56
C VAL A 290 -0.80 -2.10 -18.59
N ASN A 291 -1.81 -2.89 -18.96
CA ASN A 291 -3.19 -2.45 -19.09
C ASN A 291 -4.01 -2.55 -17.79
N SER A 292 -3.40 -3.12 -16.75
CA SER A 292 -4.07 -3.37 -15.47
C SER A 292 -3.82 -2.28 -14.42
N THR A 293 -2.70 -1.54 -14.47
CA THR A 293 -2.33 -0.55 -13.44
C THR A 293 -3.40 0.51 -13.21
N VAL A 294 -3.79 1.25 -14.26
CA VAL A 294 -4.70 2.39 -14.11
C VAL A 294 -6.13 1.95 -13.73
N PRO A 295 -6.73 0.94 -14.40
CA PRO A 295 -8.05 0.44 -14.01
C PRO A 295 -8.07 -0.09 -12.58
N ALA A 296 -7.05 -0.85 -12.16
CA ALA A 296 -7.01 -1.46 -10.84
C ALA A 296 -6.93 -0.41 -9.72
N TYR A 297 -6.00 0.54 -9.84
CA TYR A 297 -5.85 1.60 -8.85
C TYR A 297 -7.08 2.50 -8.78
N ASN A 298 -7.65 2.89 -9.92
CA ASN A 298 -8.84 3.73 -9.93
C ASN A 298 -10.08 2.99 -9.36
N LEU A 299 -10.21 1.69 -9.61
CA LEU A 299 -11.28 0.88 -9.01
C LEU A 299 -11.12 0.84 -7.48
N ALA A 300 -9.91 0.60 -6.98
CA ALA A 300 -9.61 0.63 -5.55
C ALA A 300 -9.88 2.03 -4.94
N ALA A 301 -9.50 3.10 -5.66
CA ALA A 301 -9.72 4.49 -5.24
C ALA A 301 -11.20 4.83 -5.04
N VAL A 302 -12.10 4.30 -5.87
CA VAL A 302 -13.54 4.52 -5.73
C VAL A 302 -14.14 3.58 -4.67
N ALA A 303 -13.68 2.33 -4.61
CA ALA A 303 -14.18 1.33 -3.67
C ALA A 303 -13.87 1.68 -2.21
N VAL A 304 -12.68 2.25 -1.92
CA VAL A 304 -12.20 2.50 -0.54
C VAL A 304 -13.14 3.39 0.28
N PHE A 305 -13.93 4.23 -0.40
CA PHE A 305 -14.91 5.11 0.24
C PHE A 305 -15.95 4.34 1.06
N GLY A 306 -16.24 3.09 0.66
CA GLY A 306 -17.21 2.24 1.35
C GLY A 306 -16.83 1.91 2.79
N ILE A 307 -15.54 1.92 3.14
CA ILE A 307 -15.09 1.57 4.48
C ILE A 307 -15.48 2.65 5.50
N PRO A 308 -14.86 3.85 5.51
CA PRO A 308 -15.08 4.80 6.59
C PRO A 308 -16.48 5.40 6.56
N TRP A 309 -17.08 5.55 5.37
CA TRP A 309 -18.35 6.27 5.23
C TRP A 309 -19.49 5.54 5.93
N GLY A 310 -19.73 4.27 5.59
CA GLY A 310 -20.81 3.48 6.18
C GLY A 310 -20.51 3.09 7.63
N LEU A 311 -19.36 2.47 7.85
CA LEU A 311 -18.98 1.95 9.16
C LEU A 311 -18.84 3.08 10.18
N GLY A 312 -18.11 4.14 9.83
CA GLY A 312 -17.86 5.27 10.72
C GLY A 312 -19.14 6.02 11.08
N THR A 313 -20.03 6.28 10.10
CA THR A 313 -21.31 6.98 10.34
C THR A 313 -22.21 6.16 11.26
N VAL A 314 -22.43 4.88 10.95
CA VAL A 314 -23.38 4.05 11.70
C VAL A 314 -22.87 3.78 13.10
N LEU A 315 -21.62 3.31 13.25
CA LEU A 315 -21.09 2.94 14.57
C LEU A 315 -20.79 4.18 15.42
N GLY A 316 -20.20 5.23 14.85
CA GLY A 316 -19.88 6.44 15.62
C GLY A 316 -21.12 7.14 16.18
N LEU A 317 -22.18 7.28 15.36
CA LEU A 317 -23.43 7.89 15.81
C LEU A 317 -24.24 6.97 16.75
N SER A 318 -24.23 5.66 16.52
CA SER A 318 -24.90 4.72 17.43
C SER A 318 -24.26 4.71 18.82
N ALA A 319 -22.92 4.81 18.89
CA ALA A 319 -22.22 4.97 20.16
C ALA A 319 -22.65 6.27 20.88
N ARG A 320 -22.75 7.39 20.14
CA ARG A 320 -23.26 8.66 20.70
C ARG A 320 -24.69 8.58 21.20
N ALA A 321 -25.54 7.84 20.51
CA ALA A 321 -26.94 7.67 20.90
C ALA A 321 -27.12 6.79 22.15
N LEU A 322 -26.15 5.91 22.45
CA LEU A 322 -26.33 4.83 23.43
C LEU A 322 -25.37 4.88 24.62
N HIS A 323 -24.29 5.66 24.57
CA HIS A 323 -23.22 5.62 25.59
C HIS A 323 -23.67 5.95 27.02
N ASN A 324 -24.77 6.68 27.20
CA ASN A 324 -25.34 7.05 28.51
C ASN A 324 -26.46 6.10 28.94
N THR A 325 -26.61 4.94 28.31
CA THR A 325 -27.65 3.95 28.62
C THR A 325 -27.07 2.74 29.36
N PRO A 326 -27.86 2.02 30.18
CA PRO A 326 -27.42 0.79 30.85
C PRO A 326 -26.92 -0.33 29.93
N LEU A 327 -27.16 -0.23 28.62
CA LEU A 327 -26.68 -1.19 27.63
C LEU A 327 -25.18 -1.03 27.36
N PHE A 328 -24.62 0.16 27.56
CA PHE A 328 -23.24 0.46 27.19
C PHE A 328 -22.26 0.03 28.30
N PRO A 329 -21.11 -0.61 27.97
CA PRO A 329 -20.22 -1.19 28.98
C PRO A 329 -19.74 -0.22 30.06
N THR A 330 -19.56 1.07 29.74
CA THR A 330 -19.04 2.06 30.69
C THR A 330 -20.09 2.58 31.66
N TYR A 331 -21.38 2.35 31.43
CA TYR A 331 -22.47 2.93 32.23
C TYR A 331 -22.43 2.46 33.71
N PRO A 332 -22.67 3.35 34.70
CA PRO A 332 -23.03 4.77 34.59
C PRO A 332 -21.82 5.72 34.43
N GLY A 333 -20.61 5.19 34.31
CA GLY A 333 -19.40 5.96 34.06
C GLY A 333 -19.32 6.53 32.63
N PRO A 334 -18.52 7.60 32.43
CA PRO A 334 -18.36 8.21 31.11
C PRO A 334 -17.38 7.41 30.25
N LEU A 335 -17.58 7.47 28.92
CA LEU A 335 -16.54 7.09 27.97
C LEU A 335 -15.46 8.19 27.94
N THR A 336 -14.28 7.89 28.47
CA THR A 336 -13.21 8.86 28.70
C THR A 336 -12.54 9.30 27.39
N SER A 337 -11.91 10.48 27.40
CA SER A 337 -11.15 10.96 26.24
C SER A 337 -9.97 10.04 25.88
N ALA A 338 -9.39 9.36 26.87
CA ALA A 338 -8.30 8.41 26.63
C ALA A 338 -8.79 7.15 25.89
N GLU A 339 -9.94 6.60 26.29
CA GLU A 339 -10.58 5.47 25.60
C GLU A 339 -11.00 5.83 24.17
N VAL A 340 -11.54 7.05 23.96
CA VAL A 340 -11.88 7.54 22.61
C VAL A 340 -10.61 7.67 21.76
N ASN A 341 -9.53 8.26 22.29
CA ASN A 341 -8.26 8.39 21.58
C ASN A 341 -7.58 7.05 21.27
N ALA A 342 -7.85 6.02 22.09
CA ALA A 342 -7.39 4.65 21.89
C ALA A 342 -8.28 3.84 20.92
N GLY A 343 -9.42 4.40 20.47
CA GLY A 343 -10.33 3.76 19.52
C GLY A 343 -11.37 2.82 20.13
N MET A 344 -11.61 2.86 21.44
CA MET A 344 -12.51 1.92 22.15
C MET A 344 -14.01 2.10 21.85
N VAL A 345 -14.38 3.13 21.10
CA VAL A 345 -15.78 3.43 20.71
C VAL A 345 -16.44 2.24 20.01
N MET A 346 -15.79 1.69 18.98
CA MET A 346 -16.35 0.56 18.22
C MET A 346 -16.41 -0.73 19.07
N PRO A 347 -15.34 -1.16 19.77
CA PRO A 347 -15.42 -2.32 20.67
C PRO A 347 -16.55 -2.23 21.70
N TYR A 348 -16.72 -1.09 22.37
CA TYR A 348 -17.78 -0.95 23.38
C TYR A 348 -19.17 -1.00 22.79
N LEU A 349 -19.38 -0.34 21.65
CA LEU A 349 -20.67 -0.43 20.95
C LEU A 349 -20.96 -1.86 20.47
N VAL A 350 -19.95 -2.53 19.91
CA VAL A 350 -20.10 -3.91 19.43
C VAL A 350 -20.41 -4.85 20.60
N LYS A 351 -19.75 -4.69 21.76
CA LYS A 351 -20.10 -5.43 22.98
C LYS A 351 -21.56 -5.17 23.38
N ALA A 352 -21.96 -3.89 23.40
CA ALA A 352 -23.30 -3.47 23.83
C ALA A 352 -24.42 -4.07 22.97
N LEU A 353 -24.21 -4.19 21.66
CA LEU A 353 -25.25 -4.57 20.70
C LEU A 353 -25.18 -6.02 20.21
N ILE A 354 -23.98 -6.57 20.07
CA ILE A 354 -23.76 -7.91 19.49
C ILE A 354 -23.29 -8.90 20.55
N GLY A 355 -22.66 -8.42 21.63
CA GLY A 355 -22.12 -9.27 22.70
C GLY A 355 -20.75 -9.87 22.35
N ASP A 356 -20.43 -10.99 23.01
CA ASP A 356 -19.09 -11.61 22.97
C ASP A 356 -18.67 -12.05 21.57
N SER A 357 -19.60 -12.60 20.80
CA SER A 357 -19.38 -12.99 19.40
C SER A 357 -19.00 -11.78 18.54
N GLY A 358 -19.57 -10.61 18.82
CA GLY A 358 -19.21 -9.35 18.19
C GLY A 358 -17.76 -8.94 18.47
N ILE A 359 -17.29 -9.15 19.70
CA ILE A 359 -15.89 -8.85 20.08
C ILE A 359 -14.92 -9.82 19.41
N VAL A 360 -15.26 -11.10 19.31
CA VAL A 360 -14.45 -12.06 18.52
C VAL A 360 -14.39 -11.65 17.05
N ALA A 361 -15.52 -11.29 16.45
CA ALA A 361 -15.56 -10.77 15.08
C ALA A 361 -14.74 -9.47 14.92
N PHE A 362 -14.77 -8.58 15.92
CA PHE A 362 -14.00 -7.35 15.93
C PHE A 362 -12.50 -7.66 15.95
N PHE A 363 -12.10 -8.65 16.75
CA PHE A 363 -10.71 -9.11 16.82
C PHE A 363 -10.24 -9.69 15.48
N ILE A 364 -11.09 -10.43 14.77
CA ILE A 364 -10.78 -10.94 13.42
C ILE A 364 -10.60 -9.78 12.44
N LEU A 365 -11.50 -8.78 12.44
CA LEU A 365 -11.35 -7.58 11.62
C LEU A 365 -10.05 -6.83 11.92
N LEU A 366 -9.76 -6.65 13.21
CA LEU A 366 -8.53 -6.00 13.69
C LEU A 366 -7.29 -6.78 13.22
N PHE A 367 -7.32 -8.11 13.35
CA PHE A 367 -6.24 -8.97 12.89
C PHE A 367 -6.03 -8.83 11.38
N MET A 368 -7.09 -8.93 10.55
CA MET A 368 -7.00 -8.79 9.09
C MET A 368 -6.41 -7.44 8.64
N ALA A 369 -6.81 -6.34 9.30
CA ALA A 369 -6.30 -5.00 8.97
C ALA A 369 -4.83 -4.83 9.38
N LEU A 370 -4.44 -5.31 10.57
CA LEU A 370 -3.07 -5.22 11.06
C LEU A 370 -2.12 -6.08 10.25
N THR A 371 -2.47 -7.34 9.99
CA THR A 371 -1.58 -8.27 9.27
C THR A 371 -1.35 -7.82 7.83
N SER A 372 -2.37 -7.29 7.15
CA SER A 372 -2.22 -6.74 5.78
C SER A 372 -1.27 -5.52 5.74
N THR A 373 -1.36 -4.65 6.74
CA THR A 373 -0.50 -3.46 6.79
C THR A 373 0.95 -3.85 7.08
N VAL A 374 1.14 -4.74 8.05
CA VAL A 374 2.46 -5.20 8.46
C VAL A 374 3.13 -6.01 7.34
N SER A 375 2.39 -6.85 6.60
CA SER A 375 2.94 -7.60 5.47
C SER A 375 3.39 -6.67 4.34
N SER A 376 2.58 -5.68 3.98
CA SER A 376 2.91 -4.68 2.96
C SER A 376 4.18 -3.91 3.33
N SER A 377 4.28 -3.43 4.58
CA SER A 377 5.45 -2.70 5.06
C SER A 377 6.71 -3.57 5.11
N MET A 378 6.58 -4.84 5.49
CA MET A 378 7.71 -5.78 5.50
C MET A 378 8.28 -6.01 4.10
N ILE A 379 7.42 -6.18 3.10
CA ILE A 379 7.87 -6.32 1.70
C ILE A 379 8.50 -5.02 1.20
N ALA A 380 7.90 -3.86 1.48
CA ALA A 380 8.46 -2.56 1.12
C ALA A 380 9.86 -2.35 1.70
N VAL A 381 10.03 -2.49 3.01
CA VAL A 381 11.33 -2.27 3.67
C VAL A 381 12.34 -3.34 3.30
N SER A 382 11.91 -4.60 3.21
CA SER A 382 12.78 -5.68 2.73
C SER A 382 13.39 -5.36 1.37
N SER A 383 12.57 -4.84 0.45
CA SER A 383 12.97 -4.46 -0.90
C SER A 383 13.98 -3.32 -0.90
N ILE A 384 13.75 -2.28 -0.07
CA ILE A 384 14.68 -1.17 0.09
C ILE A 384 16.03 -1.68 0.63
N LEU A 385 16.01 -2.51 1.68
CA LEU A 385 17.24 -3.00 2.29
C LEU A 385 18.01 -3.96 1.36
N SER A 386 17.33 -4.78 0.57
CA SER A 386 17.97 -5.76 -0.30
C SER A 386 18.42 -5.18 -1.64
N PHE A 387 17.60 -4.39 -2.35
CA PHE A 387 17.94 -3.87 -3.68
C PHE A 387 18.58 -2.48 -3.63
N ASP A 388 17.93 -1.55 -2.94
CA ASP A 388 18.37 -0.14 -2.90
C ASP A 388 19.62 0.05 -2.04
N ILE A 389 19.81 -0.80 -1.03
CA ILE A 389 20.99 -0.75 -0.14
C ILE A 389 21.98 -1.88 -0.47
N TYR A 390 21.62 -3.14 -0.22
CA TYR A 390 22.58 -4.24 -0.29
C TYR A 390 23.10 -4.49 -1.71
N LYS A 391 22.23 -4.72 -2.69
CA LYS A 391 22.62 -4.93 -4.10
C LYS A 391 23.33 -3.69 -4.63
N THR A 392 22.76 -2.50 -4.41
CA THR A 392 23.31 -1.27 -4.98
C THR A 392 24.69 -0.87 -4.43
N TYR A 393 24.91 -0.94 -3.11
CA TYR A 393 26.12 -0.35 -2.49
C TYR A 393 27.10 -1.38 -1.91
N PHE A 394 26.63 -2.57 -1.53
CA PHE A 394 27.47 -3.57 -0.86
C PHE A 394 27.88 -4.71 -1.78
N ASN A 395 26.96 -5.22 -2.61
CA ASN A 395 27.25 -6.32 -3.52
C ASN A 395 26.44 -6.22 -4.83
N PRO A 396 26.92 -5.44 -5.81
CA PRO A 396 26.25 -5.26 -7.12
C PRO A 396 26.09 -6.56 -7.93
N LYS A 397 26.93 -7.56 -7.68
CA LYS A 397 26.92 -8.86 -8.37
C LYS A 397 26.26 -9.97 -7.55
N ALA A 398 25.39 -9.60 -6.60
CA ALA A 398 24.69 -10.58 -5.78
C ALA A 398 23.77 -11.46 -6.64
N SER A 399 23.93 -12.79 -6.53
CA SER A 399 23.02 -13.74 -7.17
C SER A 399 21.63 -13.71 -6.56
N ASP A 400 20.62 -14.16 -7.30
CA ASP A 400 19.23 -14.25 -6.86
C ASP A 400 19.08 -14.96 -5.51
N LYS A 401 19.77 -16.11 -5.33
CA LYS A 401 19.75 -16.86 -4.07
C LYS A 401 20.27 -16.03 -2.89
N ARG A 402 21.29 -15.20 -3.11
CA ARG A 402 21.85 -14.33 -2.08
C ARG A 402 20.89 -13.19 -1.77
N LEU A 403 20.31 -12.59 -2.81
CA LEU A 403 19.40 -11.45 -2.68
C LEU A 403 18.10 -11.84 -1.96
N LEU A 404 17.55 -13.02 -2.25
CA LEU A 404 16.42 -13.59 -1.52
C LEU A 404 16.75 -13.82 -0.05
N ARG A 405 17.94 -14.35 0.26
CA ARG A 405 18.38 -14.53 1.65
C ARG A 405 18.45 -13.20 2.41
N VAL A 406 18.99 -12.15 1.78
CA VAL A 406 19.06 -10.80 2.37
C VAL A 406 17.65 -10.24 2.56
N SER A 407 16.74 -10.47 1.62
CA SER A 407 15.34 -10.06 1.73
C SER A 407 14.65 -10.75 2.92
N HIS A 408 14.82 -12.06 3.10
CA HIS A 408 14.23 -12.77 4.26
C HIS A 408 14.81 -12.27 5.60
N ILE A 409 16.12 -12.02 5.66
CA ILE A 409 16.75 -11.43 6.86
C ILE A 409 16.18 -10.03 7.13
N SER A 410 15.98 -9.24 6.07
CA SER A 410 15.44 -7.87 6.16
C SER A 410 14.00 -7.86 6.68
N VAL A 411 13.17 -8.83 6.29
CA VAL A 411 11.81 -9.01 6.84
C VAL A 411 11.86 -9.24 8.35
N VAL A 412 12.70 -10.17 8.82
CA VAL A 412 12.84 -10.48 10.25
C VAL A 412 13.41 -9.29 11.02
N PHE A 413 14.44 -8.64 10.48
CA PHE A 413 15.04 -7.44 11.07
C PHE A 413 14.00 -6.32 11.21
N HIS A 414 13.26 -6.02 10.15
CA HIS A 414 12.22 -4.99 10.18
C HIS A 414 11.15 -5.30 11.21
N ALA A 415 10.71 -6.57 11.32
CA ALA A 415 9.74 -7.00 12.32
C ALA A 415 10.19 -6.68 13.76
N VAL A 416 11.44 -7.01 14.09
CA VAL A 416 12.01 -6.73 15.41
C VAL A 416 12.17 -5.22 15.61
N PHE A 417 12.65 -4.52 14.59
CA PHE A 417 12.88 -3.07 14.64
C PHE A 417 11.58 -2.29 14.86
N ILE A 418 10.53 -2.53 14.06
CA ILE A 418 9.24 -1.83 14.21
C ILE A 418 8.53 -2.19 15.51
N THR A 419 8.71 -3.41 16.02
CA THR A 419 8.20 -3.81 17.34
C THR A 419 8.84 -2.94 18.42
N GLY A 420 10.18 -2.80 18.39
CA GLY A 420 10.91 -1.94 19.31
C GLY A 420 10.49 -0.47 19.22
N ILE A 421 10.34 0.06 18.01
CA ILE A 421 9.86 1.44 17.79
C ILE A 421 8.43 1.62 18.31
N SER A 422 7.53 0.68 18.07
CA SER A 422 6.13 0.74 18.55
C SER A 422 6.05 0.77 20.07
N ILE A 423 6.87 -0.05 20.73
CA ILE A 423 7.00 -0.07 22.19
C ILE A 423 7.56 1.26 22.71
N ALA A 424 8.61 1.78 22.08
CA ALA A 424 9.23 3.05 22.46
C ALA A 424 8.27 4.23 22.29
N LEU A 425 7.51 4.29 21.19
CA LEU A 425 6.50 5.31 20.95
C LEU A 425 5.42 5.29 22.04
N ASN A 426 4.93 4.10 22.40
CA ASN A 426 3.93 3.96 23.46
C ASN A 426 4.44 4.51 24.81
N TYR A 427 5.61 4.06 25.25
CA TYR A 427 6.19 4.52 26.53
C TYR A 427 6.66 5.97 26.49
N GLY A 428 6.93 6.51 25.31
CA GLY A 428 7.16 7.94 25.10
C GLY A 428 5.89 8.80 25.20
N GLY A 429 4.72 8.20 25.48
CA GLY A 429 3.44 8.90 25.61
C GLY A 429 2.74 9.18 24.27
N ALA A 430 3.25 8.64 23.15
CA ALA A 430 2.65 8.86 21.85
C ALA A 430 1.36 8.05 21.75
N ASN A 431 0.26 8.74 21.44
CA ASN A 431 -0.99 8.11 21.08
C ASN A 431 -1.25 8.24 19.57
N MET A 432 -2.28 7.55 19.09
CA MET A 432 -2.59 7.50 17.67
C MET A 432 -2.85 8.89 17.06
N THR A 433 -3.52 9.78 17.80
CA THR A 433 -3.80 11.15 17.32
C THR A 433 -2.51 11.93 17.13
N TRP A 434 -1.61 11.90 18.12
CA TRP A 434 -0.34 12.63 18.06
C TRP A 434 0.56 12.11 16.92
N ILE A 435 0.67 10.79 16.75
CA ILE A 435 1.47 10.21 15.66
C ILE A 435 0.86 10.58 14.30
N GLY A 436 -0.47 10.56 14.18
CA GLY A 436 -1.18 10.99 12.98
C GLY A 436 -0.88 12.45 12.59
N TYR A 437 -0.56 13.31 13.55
CA TYR A 437 -0.21 14.72 13.34
C TYR A 437 1.28 14.97 13.11
N PHE A 438 2.14 14.21 13.77
CA PHE A 438 3.59 14.28 13.59
C PHE A 438 4.04 13.72 12.24
N ARG A 439 3.44 12.61 11.81
CA ARG A 439 3.85 11.87 10.60
C ARG A 439 3.83 12.69 9.29
N PRO A 440 2.80 13.50 8.98
CA PRO A 440 2.83 14.38 7.80
C PRO A 440 4.08 15.27 7.74
N ILE A 441 4.57 15.75 8.89
CA ILE A 441 5.72 16.64 8.96
C ILE A 441 6.99 15.91 8.49
N LEU A 442 7.14 14.64 8.86
CA LEU A 442 8.25 13.78 8.47
C LEU A 442 8.19 13.33 7.01
N SER A 443 7.02 12.87 6.56
CA SER A 443 6.93 12.11 5.31
C SER A 443 6.54 12.95 4.08
N CYS A 444 5.79 14.05 4.26
CA CYS A 444 5.37 14.88 3.13
C CYS A 444 6.49 15.53 2.29
N PRO A 445 7.68 15.87 2.83
CA PRO A 445 8.67 16.63 2.08
C PRO A 445 9.18 15.96 0.79
N GLY A 446 9.10 14.63 0.70
CA GLY A 446 9.53 13.89 -0.50
C GLY A 446 8.49 13.78 -1.62
N ILE A 447 7.21 14.07 -1.36
CA ILE A 447 6.11 13.76 -2.30
C ILE A 447 6.28 14.51 -3.63
N ILE A 448 6.34 15.85 -3.58
CA ILE A 448 6.44 16.67 -4.79
C ILE A 448 7.78 16.45 -5.50
N PRO A 449 8.93 16.44 -4.81
CA PRO A 449 10.22 16.12 -5.44
C PRO A 449 10.26 14.74 -6.11
N LEU A 450 9.59 13.72 -5.55
CA LEU A 450 9.45 12.41 -6.20
C LEU A 450 8.59 12.50 -7.47
N ALA A 451 7.43 13.16 -7.39
CA ALA A 451 6.57 13.34 -8.56
C ALA A 451 7.30 14.09 -9.69
N LEU A 452 8.02 15.17 -9.38
CA LEU A 452 8.79 15.93 -10.37
C LEU A 452 9.87 15.08 -11.08
N THR A 453 10.36 14.02 -10.42
CA THR A 453 11.31 13.06 -11.01
C THR A 453 10.73 12.38 -12.24
N LEU A 454 9.41 12.15 -12.25
CA LEU A 454 8.67 11.49 -13.32
C LEU A 454 7.88 12.44 -14.23
N PHE A 455 7.86 13.74 -13.98
CA PHE A 455 7.02 14.65 -14.79
C PHE A 455 7.76 15.89 -15.29
N TRP A 456 8.83 16.32 -14.62
CA TRP A 456 9.54 17.54 -14.98
C TRP A 456 10.98 17.26 -15.34
N SER A 457 11.34 17.41 -16.62
CA SER A 457 12.72 17.25 -17.09
C SER A 457 13.66 18.34 -16.55
N GLY A 458 13.10 19.45 -16.04
CA GLY A 458 13.84 20.57 -15.46
C GLY A 458 14.33 20.40 -14.02
N GLN A 459 13.88 19.35 -13.32
CA GLN A 459 14.32 19.13 -11.94
C GLN A 459 15.81 18.80 -11.90
N THR A 460 16.57 19.61 -11.17
CA THR A 460 18.01 19.45 -11.00
C THR A 460 18.31 18.49 -9.86
N ARG A 461 19.50 17.88 -9.88
CA ARG A 461 20.00 17.05 -8.78
C ARG A 461 20.01 17.80 -7.44
N LEU A 462 20.42 19.06 -7.44
CA LEU A 462 20.45 19.90 -6.25
C LEU A 462 19.03 20.11 -5.70
N ALA A 463 18.06 20.41 -6.56
CA ALA A 463 16.66 20.58 -6.19
C ALA A 463 16.08 19.29 -5.58
N ALA A 464 16.33 18.13 -6.19
CA ALA A 464 15.84 16.84 -5.68
C ALA A 464 16.39 16.48 -4.30
N ILE A 465 17.65 16.86 -4.00
CA ILE A 465 18.31 16.55 -2.73
C ILE A 465 17.92 17.55 -1.63
N VAL A 466 18.00 18.85 -1.93
CA VAL A 466 17.90 19.90 -0.90
C VAL A 466 16.45 20.23 -0.54
N SER A 467 15.53 20.17 -1.52
CA SER A 467 14.14 20.59 -1.30
C SER A 467 13.39 19.75 -0.27
N PRO A 468 13.47 18.39 -0.28
CA PRO A 468 12.85 17.59 0.78
C PRO A 468 13.44 17.88 2.17
N VAL A 469 14.76 18.09 2.26
CA VAL A 469 15.43 18.35 3.54
C VAL A 469 15.00 19.70 4.12
N LEU A 470 15.03 20.76 3.30
CA LEU A 470 14.52 22.08 3.71
C LEU A 470 13.03 22.03 4.03
N GLY A 471 12.26 21.23 3.29
CA GLY A 471 10.83 21.05 3.52
C GLY A 471 10.53 20.45 4.89
N PHE A 472 11.28 19.42 5.29
CA PHE A 472 11.18 18.83 6.63
C PHE A 472 11.42 19.88 7.73
N PHE A 473 12.53 20.62 7.66
CA PHE A 473 12.84 21.64 8.67
C PHE A 473 11.85 22.81 8.65
N THR A 474 11.31 23.16 7.48
CA THR A 474 10.27 24.20 7.35
C THR A 474 8.99 23.78 8.07
N GLY A 475 8.47 22.58 7.79
CA GLY A 475 7.27 22.10 8.45
C GLY A 475 7.47 21.85 9.95
N LEU A 476 8.64 21.35 10.36
CA LEU A 476 8.98 21.18 11.77
C LEU A 476 9.01 22.54 12.51
N ALA A 477 9.65 23.55 11.92
CA ALA A 477 9.68 24.89 12.49
C ALA A 477 8.28 25.49 12.61
N ILE A 478 7.45 25.36 11.57
CA ILE A 478 6.06 25.85 11.59
C ILE A 478 5.24 25.12 12.66
N TRP A 479 5.37 23.79 12.78
CA TRP A 479 4.63 23.00 13.77
C TRP A 479 4.96 23.43 15.20
N LEU A 480 6.25 23.51 15.54
CA LEU A 480 6.68 23.86 16.89
C LEU A 480 6.40 25.35 17.21
N ALA A 481 6.62 26.25 16.24
CA ALA A 481 6.34 27.66 16.41
C ALA A 481 4.84 27.94 16.59
N SER A 482 3.98 27.27 15.82
CA SER A 482 2.52 27.39 15.96
C SER A 482 2.01 26.79 17.26
N ALA A 483 2.55 25.65 17.71
CA ALA A 483 2.25 25.11 19.04
C ALA A 483 2.58 26.12 20.15
N LYS A 484 3.80 26.71 20.11
CA LYS A 484 4.22 27.74 21.07
C LYS A 484 3.37 29.01 21.00
N SER A 485 3.08 29.49 19.80
CA SER A 485 2.38 30.76 19.58
C SER A 485 0.89 30.69 19.93
N LEU A 486 0.23 29.56 19.65
CA LEU A 486 -1.20 29.40 19.88
C LEU A 486 -1.53 28.90 21.29
N TYR A 487 -0.62 28.12 21.91
CA TYR A 487 -0.88 27.44 23.18
C TYR A 487 0.17 27.72 24.27
N GLY A 488 1.11 28.63 24.02
CA GLY A 488 2.07 29.15 25.02
C GLY A 488 3.23 28.22 25.38
N THR A 489 3.21 26.93 25.01
CA THR A 489 4.28 25.95 25.31
C THR A 489 4.48 24.96 24.16
N VAL A 490 5.59 24.19 24.20
CA VAL A 490 5.87 23.09 23.27
C VAL A 490 5.97 21.80 24.09
N ASN A 491 4.98 20.93 23.95
CA ASN A 491 4.90 19.60 24.58
C ASN A 491 3.97 18.70 23.75
N MET A 492 3.80 17.43 24.15
CA MET A 492 2.96 16.47 23.42
C MET A 492 1.49 16.90 23.32
N THR A 493 0.97 17.59 24.33
CA THR A 493 -0.40 18.10 24.31
C THR A 493 -0.57 19.18 23.24
N THR A 494 0.27 20.21 23.25
CA THR A 494 0.18 21.37 22.33
C THR A 494 0.56 21.02 20.89
N THR A 495 1.51 20.09 20.72
CA THR A 495 1.87 19.55 19.40
C THR A 495 0.85 18.54 18.87
N GLY A 496 0.05 17.96 19.76
CA GLY A 496 -1.10 17.10 19.47
C GLY A 496 -2.38 17.87 19.13
N GLU A 497 -2.32 19.20 18.99
CA GLU A 497 -3.46 20.02 18.57
C GLU A 497 -3.58 20.10 17.04
N GLY A 498 -4.81 20.20 16.54
CA GLY A 498 -5.09 20.11 15.11
C GLY A 498 -4.54 21.27 14.26
N LEU A 499 -4.53 22.50 14.79
CA LEU A 499 -4.04 23.67 14.05
C LEU A 499 -2.51 23.64 13.84
N PRO A 500 -1.69 23.42 14.88
CA PRO A 500 -0.25 23.24 14.69
C PRO A 500 0.05 22.13 13.68
N ALA A 501 -0.62 20.98 13.84
CA ALA A 501 -0.45 19.84 12.94
C ALA A 501 -0.73 20.20 11.48
N LEU A 502 -1.83 20.91 11.22
CA LEU A 502 -2.21 21.36 9.89
C LEU A 502 -1.18 22.31 9.28
N TYR A 503 -0.74 23.33 10.03
CA TYR A 503 0.24 24.29 9.53
C TYR A 503 1.60 23.62 9.27
N GLY A 504 2.03 22.73 10.16
CA GLY A 504 3.24 21.93 9.97
C GLY A 504 3.16 21.06 8.71
N ALA A 505 2.04 20.36 8.50
CA ALA A 505 1.81 19.53 7.32
C ALA A 505 1.81 20.35 6.01
N ILE A 506 1.15 21.52 6.00
CA ILE A 506 1.15 22.45 4.85
C ILE A 506 2.58 22.90 4.55
N GLY A 507 3.34 23.30 5.59
CA GLY A 507 4.74 23.68 5.48
C GLY A 507 5.60 22.57 4.88
N SER A 508 5.52 21.37 5.44
CA SER A 508 6.27 20.20 4.95
C SER A 508 5.90 19.79 3.53
N PHE A 509 4.65 19.96 3.10
CA PHE A 509 4.19 19.55 1.78
C PHE A 509 4.50 20.57 0.67
N PHE A 510 4.18 21.85 0.88
CA PHE A 510 4.28 22.86 -0.17
C PHE A 510 5.66 23.51 -0.28
N SER A 511 6.42 23.62 0.81
CA SER A 511 7.75 24.25 0.73
C SER A 511 8.76 23.49 -0.15
N PRO A 512 8.83 22.13 -0.19
CA PRO A 512 9.66 21.44 -1.17
C PRO A 512 9.28 21.73 -2.62
N ALA A 513 8.00 22.00 -2.92
CA ALA A 513 7.58 22.37 -4.27
C ALA A 513 8.20 23.72 -4.69
N LEU A 514 8.13 24.71 -3.80
CA LEU A 514 8.74 26.02 -3.99
C LEU A 514 10.26 25.91 -4.13
N TYR A 515 10.92 25.22 -3.21
CA TYR A 515 12.37 25.01 -3.24
C TYR A 515 12.80 24.28 -4.50
N SER A 516 12.04 23.27 -4.95
CA SER A 516 12.38 22.50 -6.15
C SER A 516 12.40 23.39 -7.39
N VAL A 517 11.42 24.29 -7.52
CA VAL A 517 11.35 25.22 -8.66
C VAL A 517 12.49 26.24 -8.59
N ILE A 518 12.66 26.93 -7.46
CA ILE A 518 13.68 27.98 -7.31
C ILE A 518 15.09 27.42 -7.55
N ILE A 519 15.43 26.30 -6.91
CA ILE A 519 16.77 25.70 -7.00
C ILE A 519 17.03 25.20 -8.43
N SER A 520 16.02 24.64 -9.10
CA SER A 520 16.17 24.23 -10.50
C SER A 520 16.37 25.39 -11.47
N LEU A 521 15.71 26.54 -11.23
CA LEU A 521 15.86 27.72 -12.08
C LEU A 521 17.20 28.44 -11.87
N TYR A 522 17.85 28.28 -10.71
CA TYR A 522 19.17 28.85 -10.45
C TYR A 522 20.24 28.31 -11.41
N LYS A 523 20.23 27.00 -11.69
CA LYS A 523 21.12 26.37 -12.68
C LYS A 523 20.32 25.38 -13.53
N PRO A 524 19.64 25.85 -14.59
CA PRO A 524 18.75 25.02 -15.39
C PRO A 524 19.45 23.80 -15.97
N TYR A 525 18.75 22.68 -15.94
CA TYR A 525 19.15 21.39 -16.49
C TYR A 525 17.95 20.77 -17.21
N LYS A 526 18.16 20.01 -18.27
CA LYS A 526 17.09 19.26 -18.95
C LYS A 526 17.49 17.80 -19.06
N PHE A 527 16.76 16.95 -18.34
CA PHE A 527 16.94 15.49 -18.38
C PHE A 527 16.32 14.92 -19.68
N ASP A 528 17.06 14.05 -20.37
CA ASP A 528 16.54 13.24 -21.48
C ASP A 528 16.01 11.91 -20.91
N TRP A 529 14.72 11.64 -21.09
CA TRP A 529 14.07 10.45 -20.54
C TRP A 529 14.64 9.13 -21.08
N ARG A 530 15.28 9.15 -22.26
CA ARG A 530 15.94 7.96 -22.84
C ARG A 530 17.12 7.47 -22.01
N GLU A 531 17.68 8.33 -21.15
CA GLU A 531 18.76 7.94 -20.24
C GLU A 531 18.30 6.87 -19.24
N PHE A 532 17.04 6.87 -18.82
CA PHE A 532 16.52 5.80 -17.97
C PHE A 532 16.62 4.43 -18.66
N LEU A 533 16.13 4.35 -19.90
CA LEU A 533 16.18 3.13 -20.70
C LEU A 533 17.62 2.68 -20.96
N ARG A 534 18.55 3.63 -21.19
CA ARG A 534 19.99 3.33 -21.33
C ARG A 534 20.52 2.59 -20.12
N ILE A 535 20.22 3.10 -18.93
CA ILE A 535 20.71 2.54 -17.67
C ILE A 535 20.11 1.15 -17.45
N GLU A 536 18.81 0.98 -17.66
CA GLU A 536 18.15 -0.32 -17.50
C GLU A 536 18.71 -1.38 -18.45
N LEU A 537 18.93 -1.04 -19.73
CA LEU A 537 19.54 -1.96 -20.71
C LEU A 537 20.99 -2.32 -20.33
N ALA A 538 21.73 -1.38 -19.72
CA ALA A 538 23.07 -1.64 -19.21
C ALA A 538 23.07 -2.61 -18.04
N ASP A 539 22.13 -2.44 -17.12
CA ASP A 539 21.99 -3.30 -15.95
C ASP A 539 21.54 -4.73 -16.36
N GLU A 540 20.60 -4.86 -17.32
CA GLU A 540 20.19 -6.17 -17.86
C GLU A 540 21.35 -6.92 -18.55
N ALA A 541 22.11 -6.25 -19.42
CA ALA A 541 23.22 -6.91 -20.11
C ALA A 541 24.31 -7.40 -19.14
N GLN A 542 24.56 -6.65 -18.06
CA GLN A 542 25.50 -7.08 -17.02
C GLN A 542 24.99 -8.30 -16.25
N LEU A 543 23.69 -8.38 -15.97
CA LEU A 543 23.08 -9.54 -15.32
C LEU A 543 23.24 -10.78 -16.21
N HIS A 544 22.92 -10.70 -17.49
CA HIS A 544 23.04 -11.82 -18.42
C HIS A 544 24.50 -12.26 -18.68
N ALA A 545 25.45 -11.33 -18.68
CA ALA A 545 26.87 -11.67 -18.80
C ALA A 545 27.44 -12.42 -17.57
N SER A 546 26.76 -12.32 -16.42
CA SER A 546 27.19 -12.94 -15.16
C SER A 546 26.58 -14.33 -14.89
N ASP A 547 25.70 -14.82 -15.76
CA ASP A 547 25.07 -16.15 -15.67
C ASP A 547 25.40 -17.01 -16.92
N PRO A 548 26.39 -17.94 -16.85
CA PRO A 548 26.77 -18.77 -18.00
C PRO A 548 25.73 -19.81 -18.41
N SER A 549 24.61 -19.93 -17.68
CA SER A 549 23.63 -21.01 -17.89
C SER A 549 22.53 -20.70 -18.91
N ILE A 550 22.46 -19.49 -19.45
CA ILE A 550 21.44 -19.07 -20.41
C ILE A 550 22.11 -18.46 -21.66
N ALA A 551 22.44 -19.32 -22.63
CA ALA A 551 22.80 -18.87 -23.98
C ALA A 551 21.52 -18.55 -24.78
N PRO A 552 21.48 -17.49 -25.61
CA PRO A 552 20.29 -17.15 -26.37
C PRO A 552 20.10 -18.10 -27.55
N THR A 553 19.06 -18.95 -27.50
CA THR A 553 18.50 -19.58 -28.71
C THR A 553 17.58 -18.58 -29.40
N SER A 554 18.15 -17.73 -30.25
CA SER A 554 17.39 -16.93 -31.22
C SER A 554 17.96 -17.17 -32.62
N LYS A 555 17.48 -18.22 -33.28
CA LYS A 555 17.39 -18.25 -34.74
C LYS A 555 15.91 -18.14 -35.07
N GLU A 556 15.47 -16.94 -35.43
CA GLU A 556 14.16 -16.74 -36.04
C GLU A 556 14.09 -17.47 -37.37
N ASN A 557 13.04 -18.26 -37.52
CA ASN A 557 12.59 -18.82 -38.78
C ASN A 557 12.15 -17.68 -39.71
N GLN A 558 12.93 -17.40 -40.75
CA GLN A 558 12.38 -16.82 -41.98
C GLN A 558 11.77 -17.96 -42.78
N SER A 559 10.45 -18.16 -42.66
CA SER A 559 9.68 -19.01 -43.56
C SER A 559 9.27 -18.19 -44.78
N SER A 560 10.02 -18.34 -45.88
CA SER A 560 9.54 -18.00 -47.23
C SER A 560 8.85 -19.22 -47.83
N GLU A 561 7.58 -19.05 -48.18
CA GLU A 561 6.74 -20.02 -48.90
C GLU A 561 7.37 -20.46 -50.23
N LYS A 562 7.33 -21.77 -50.52
CA LYS A 562 7.09 -22.32 -51.87
C LYS A 562 6.71 -23.81 -51.80
N SER A 563 5.63 -24.15 -52.49
CA SER A 563 4.93 -25.45 -52.55
C SER A 563 5.73 -26.59 -53.23
N PRO A 564 5.31 -27.87 -53.10
CA PRO A 564 6.14 -29.04 -53.39
C PRO A 564 5.82 -29.74 -54.72
N SER A 565 6.82 -30.44 -55.29
CA SER A 565 6.63 -31.56 -56.22
C SER A 565 7.89 -32.46 -56.28
N PRO A 566 7.77 -33.77 -56.65
CA PRO A 566 8.55 -34.82 -55.99
C PRO A 566 9.50 -35.67 -56.89
N ARG A 567 10.48 -36.29 -56.20
CA ARG A 567 11.11 -37.62 -56.44
C ARG A 567 12.22 -37.79 -57.52
N PRO A 568 13.05 -38.85 -57.38
CA PRO A 568 14.53 -38.81 -57.49
C PRO A 568 15.09 -39.64 -58.66
N GLU A 569 16.38 -39.47 -58.97
CA GLU A 569 17.24 -40.54 -59.54
C GLU A 569 18.72 -40.10 -59.56
N SER A 570 19.62 -41.09 -59.46
CA SER A 570 21.08 -40.98 -59.31
C SER A 570 21.83 -41.21 -60.65
N PRO A 571 23.14 -41.53 -60.66
CA PRO A 571 24.35 -40.75 -61.03
C PRO A 571 24.83 -41.12 -62.48
N PRO A 572 26.12 -41.05 -62.96
CA PRO A 572 27.42 -40.68 -62.35
C PRO A 572 28.41 -39.88 -63.27
N SER A 573 29.61 -39.63 -62.70
CA SER A 573 30.96 -39.64 -63.31
C SER A 573 31.36 -38.61 -64.39
N GLU A 574 32.48 -37.91 -64.16
CA GLU A 574 33.75 -38.05 -64.91
C GLU A 574 34.82 -37.05 -64.38
N THR A 575 35.92 -37.56 -63.82
CA THR A 575 37.34 -37.48 -64.31
C THR A 575 37.96 -36.08 -64.22
N THR A 576 39.05 -35.85 -63.47
CA THR A 576 40.44 -36.25 -63.76
C THR A 576 41.30 -35.84 -62.55
N SER A 577 42.03 -36.73 -61.87
CA SER A 577 43.48 -36.99 -62.02
C SER A 577 44.34 -35.70 -62.00
N THR A 578 45.36 -35.49 -61.17
CA THR A 578 46.50 -36.38 -60.86
C THR A 578 47.50 -35.65 -59.94
N ASN A 579 48.28 -36.44 -59.19
CA ASN A 579 49.66 -36.21 -58.70
C ASN A 579 49.90 -35.47 -57.36
N ASP A 580 50.09 -36.30 -56.32
CA ASP A 580 51.18 -36.22 -55.34
C ASP A 580 52.55 -36.52 -56.02
N PRO A 581 53.73 -36.07 -55.54
CA PRO A 581 54.22 -36.48 -54.21
C PRO A 581 55.12 -35.49 -53.41
N GLU A 582 55.12 -35.75 -52.10
CA GLU A 582 56.22 -35.69 -51.13
C GLU A 582 57.04 -34.40 -50.85
N ARG A 583 56.89 -33.98 -49.57
CA ARG A 583 57.97 -33.70 -48.59
C ARG A 583 58.55 -32.28 -48.57
N THR A 584 58.23 -31.52 -47.51
CA THR A 584 59.15 -31.04 -46.45
C THR A 584 58.55 -29.86 -45.69
N GLY A 585 58.85 -29.79 -44.38
CA GLY A 585 59.06 -28.50 -43.71
C GLY A 585 57.86 -27.87 -43.03
N ALA A 586 58.00 -27.66 -41.72
CA ALA A 586 57.14 -26.86 -40.87
C ALA A 586 56.97 -25.43 -41.41
N ASP A 587 55.78 -24.86 -41.26
CA ASP A 587 55.62 -23.49 -40.78
C ASP A 587 54.16 -23.23 -40.37
N GLU A 588 54.06 -22.78 -39.13
CA GLU A 588 52.88 -22.37 -38.39
C GLU A 588 52.32 -21.08 -39.03
N LYS A 589 51.19 -21.18 -39.74
CA LYS A 589 50.45 -19.99 -40.23
C LYS A 589 49.15 -19.81 -39.47
N THR A 590 49.22 -18.87 -38.54
CA THR A 590 48.14 -18.14 -37.89
C THR A 590 47.09 -17.70 -38.93
N LEU A 591 45.97 -18.41 -39.00
CA LEU A 591 44.77 -17.90 -39.66
C LEU A 591 44.10 -16.93 -38.68
N ALA A 592 44.24 -15.65 -38.98
CA ALA A 592 43.56 -14.57 -38.28
C ALA A 592 42.05 -14.83 -38.28
N ILE A 593 41.54 -15.25 -37.12
CA ILE A 593 40.11 -15.16 -36.82
C ILE A 593 39.81 -13.67 -36.71
N SER A 594 39.17 -13.14 -37.76
CA SER A 594 38.52 -11.85 -37.74
C SER A 594 37.65 -11.76 -36.49
N SER A 595 38.08 -10.97 -35.52
CA SER A 595 37.32 -10.69 -34.32
C SER A 595 35.98 -10.11 -34.73
N ALA A 596 34.91 -10.88 -34.52
CA ALA A 596 33.56 -10.34 -34.46
C ALA A 596 33.56 -9.14 -33.50
N PRO A 597 32.89 -8.03 -33.85
CA PRO A 597 32.91 -6.85 -32.99
C PRO A 597 32.35 -7.25 -31.62
N ALA A 598 33.14 -6.99 -30.58
CA ALA A 598 32.70 -7.15 -29.20
C ALA A 598 31.37 -6.40 -29.04
N ILE A 599 30.34 -7.09 -28.55
CA ILE A 599 29.06 -6.49 -28.21
C ILE A 599 29.35 -5.34 -27.24
N ALA A 600 29.14 -4.10 -27.71
CA ALA A 600 29.42 -2.89 -26.95
C ALA A 600 28.68 -2.95 -25.61
N SER A 601 29.35 -2.55 -24.52
CA SER A 601 28.68 -2.43 -23.23
C SER A 601 27.56 -1.37 -23.35
N PRO A 602 26.35 -1.57 -22.79
CA PRO A 602 25.23 -0.68 -23.11
C PRO A 602 25.38 0.76 -22.61
N THR A 603 26.38 1.02 -21.76
CA THR A 603 26.81 2.37 -21.36
C THR A 603 27.45 3.17 -22.51
N GLN A 604 27.76 2.53 -23.65
CA GLN A 604 28.31 3.16 -24.86
C GLN A 604 27.28 3.37 -25.98
N LEU A 605 26.02 2.93 -25.81
CA LEU A 605 24.97 3.11 -26.81
C LEU A 605 24.58 4.59 -26.92
N SER A 606 24.56 5.16 -28.13
CA SER A 606 24.02 6.51 -28.38
C SER A 606 22.55 6.60 -27.97
N LEU A 607 22.09 7.75 -27.47
CA LEU A 607 20.69 7.94 -27.05
C LEU A 607 19.73 7.78 -28.23
N ASP A 608 20.21 8.03 -29.45
CA ASP A 608 19.42 7.97 -30.67
C ASP A 608 19.16 6.52 -31.13
N ASP A 609 19.99 5.58 -30.67
CA ASP A 609 19.86 4.14 -30.97
C ASP A 609 19.01 3.41 -29.92
N ILE A 610 18.66 4.07 -28.81
CA ILE A 610 17.87 3.46 -27.75
C ILE A 610 16.42 3.34 -28.21
N ARG A 611 15.97 2.09 -28.30
CA ARG A 611 14.57 1.76 -28.54
C ARG A 611 13.89 1.44 -27.22
N HIS A 612 12.64 1.87 -27.12
CA HIS A 612 11.79 1.50 -26.00
C HIS A 612 11.48 -0.01 -26.07
N PRO A 613 11.47 -0.74 -24.95
CA PRO A 613 11.20 -2.19 -24.94
C PRO A 613 9.76 -2.54 -25.35
N PHE A 614 8.81 -1.66 -25.06
CA PHE A 614 7.44 -1.78 -25.56
C PHE A 614 7.30 -1.29 -27.01
N SER A 615 6.43 -1.96 -27.77
CA SER A 615 6.03 -1.53 -29.11
C SER A 615 5.34 -0.16 -29.09
N ASP A 616 5.32 0.50 -30.25
CA ASP A 616 4.64 1.80 -30.41
C ASP A 616 3.14 1.72 -30.08
N GLU A 617 2.50 0.58 -30.32
CA GLU A 617 1.09 0.35 -29.99
C GLU A 617 0.88 0.33 -28.46
N THR A 618 1.70 -0.44 -27.75
CA THR A 618 1.67 -0.52 -26.29
C THR A 618 1.99 0.84 -25.66
N LEU A 619 2.93 1.60 -26.22
CA LEU A 619 3.23 2.96 -25.76
C LEU A 619 2.06 3.92 -25.97
N LYS A 620 1.40 3.89 -27.13
CA LYS A 620 0.20 4.70 -27.39
C LYS A 620 -0.90 4.38 -26.38
N GLU A 621 -1.08 3.11 -26.06
CA GLU A 621 -2.02 2.66 -25.03
C GLU A 621 -1.63 3.18 -23.64
N LEU A 622 -0.37 3.04 -23.22
CA LEU A 622 0.13 3.59 -21.96
C LEU A 622 -0.06 5.11 -21.84
N TYR A 623 0.22 5.89 -22.89
CA TYR A 623 -0.02 7.33 -22.88
C TYR A 623 -1.52 7.68 -22.83
N ARG A 624 -2.39 6.84 -23.40
CA ARG A 624 -3.85 6.96 -23.21
C ARG A 624 -4.21 6.70 -21.75
N TRP A 625 -3.70 5.63 -21.14
CA TRP A 625 -3.91 5.32 -19.72
C TRP A 625 -3.38 6.44 -18.80
N SER A 626 -2.24 7.04 -19.12
CA SER A 626 -1.70 8.19 -18.38
C SER A 626 -2.64 9.39 -18.40
N ARG A 627 -3.23 9.73 -19.55
CA ARG A 627 -4.24 10.79 -19.63
C ARG A 627 -5.48 10.46 -18.80
N ILE A 628 -5.98 9.22 -18.89
CA ILE A 628 -7.12 8.77 -18.10
C ILE A 628 -6.82 8.86 -16.59
N ALA A 629 -5.64 8.41 -16.15
CA ALA A 629 -5.25 8.46 -14.75
C ALA A 629 -5.24 9.89 -14.19
N TRP A 630 -4.69 10.86 -14.94
CA TRP A 630 -4.70 12.26 -14.53
C TRP A 630 -6.10 12.87 -14.53
N VAL A 631 -6.94 12.55 -15.53
CA VAL A 631 -8.33 13.00 -15.55
C VAL A 631 -9.09 12.47 -14.34
N VAL A 632 -8.96 11.16 -14.04
CA VAL A 632 -9.62 10.54 -12.88
C VAL A 632 -9.10 11.14 -11.57
N PHE A 633 -7.79 11.36 -11.44
CA PHE A 633 -7.21 12.03 -10.28
C PHE A 633 -7.82 13.42 -10.07
N VAL A 634 -7.82 14.28 -11.09
CA VAL A 634 -8.38 15.65 -11.00
C VAL A 634 -9.86 15.61 -10.70
N VAL A 635 -10.62 14.74 -11.37
CA VAL A 635 -12.07 14.58 -11.13
C VAL A 635 -12.33 14.13 -9.70
N LEU A 636 -11.59 13.15 -9.17
CA LEU A 636 -11.74 12.69 -7.79
C LEU A 636 -11.37 13.79 -6.80
N VAL A 637 -10.31 14.56 -7.02
CA VAL A 637 -9.98 15.73 -6.18
C VAL A 637 -11.13 16.74 -6.20
N LEU A 638 -11.62 17.16 -7.38
CA LEU A 638 -12.70 18.14 -7.49
C LEU A 638 -14.00 17.65 -6.84
N ILE A 639 -14.39 16.40 -7.08
CA ILE A 639 -15.60 15.83 -6.50
C ILE A 639 -15.48 15.73 -4.98
N THR A 640 -14.40 15.12 -4.49
CA THR A 640 -14.27 14.73 -3.09
C THR A 640 -13.75 15.85 -2.18
N PHE A 641 -13.29 16.97 -2.73
CA PHE A 641 -12.88 18.15 -1.97
C PHE A 641 -13.85 19.31 -2.13
N ILE A 642 -14.47 19.47 -3.31
CA ILE A 642 -15.26 20.64 -3.64
C ILE A 642 -16.72 20.25 -3.86
N LEU A 643 -17.02 19.54 -4.95
CA LEU A 643 -18.41 19.40 -5.43
C LEU A 643 -19.32 18.64 -4.46
N TRP A 644 -18.79 17.72 -3.66
CA TRP A 644 -19.59 16.93 -2.74
C TRP A 644 -19.57 17.49 -1.30
N PRO A 645 -18.43 17.68 -0.62
CA PRO A 645 -18.46 18.12 0.79
C PRO A 645 -18.81 19.59 0.96
N MET A 646 -18.35 20.48 0.06
CA MET A 646 -18.46 21.94 0.29
C MET A 646 -19.89 22.48 0.23
N PRO A 647 -20.77 22.03 -0.70
CA PRO A 647 -22.18 22.42 -0.65
C PRO A 647 -22.89 22.00 0.64
N LEU A 648 -22.41 20.92 1.29
CA LEU A 648 -22.93 20.46 2.57
C LEU A 648 -22.32 21.22 3.75
N TYR A 649 -21.13 21.82 3.60
CA TYR A 649 -20.48 22.68 4.60
C TYR A 649 -21.17 24.05 4.72
N ARG A 650 -22.44 24.04 5.12
CA ARG A 650 -23.30 25.22 5.29
C ARG A 650 -24.06 25.15 6.61
N ASN A 651 -24.84 26.18 6.92
CA ASN A 651 -25.75 26.23 8.07
C ASN A 651 -26.92 25.24 7.86
N TYR A 652 -26.63 23.95 7.96
CA TYR A 652 -27.57 22.87 7.70
C TYR A 652 -27.32 21.70 8.66
N ILE A 653 -28.40 21.27 9.30
CA ILE A 653 -28.48 20.04 10.08
C ILE A 653 -29.29 19.06 9.24
N PHE A 654 -28.82 17.82 9.10
CA PHE A 654 -29.49 16.84 8.26
C PHE A 654 -30.92 16.58 8.76
N THR A 655 -31.88 16.56 7.85
CA THR A 655 -33.22 16.05 8.13
C THR A 655 -33.20 14.53 8.22
N LYS A 656 -34.23 13.93 8.81
CA LYS A 656 -34.39 12.47 8.88
C LYS A 656 -34.29 11.81 7.50
N SER A 657 -34.94 12.40 6.48
CA SER A 657 -34.93 11.88 5.11
C SER A 657 -33.54 11.96 4.48
N PHE A 658 -32.85 13.10 4.63
CA PHE A 658 -31.51 13.27 4.10
C PHE A 658 -30.50 12.33 4.78
N PHE A 659 -30.57 12.22 6.11
CA PHE A 659 -29.74 11.27 6.87
C PHE A 659 -30.01 9.82 6.47
N SER A 660 -31.27 9.42 6.30
CA SER A 660 -31.61 8.07 5.86
C SER A 660 -31.01 7.78 4.49
N GLY A 661 -31.16 8.71 3.53
CA GLY A 661 -30.54 8.60 2.21
C GLY A 661 -29.01 8.53 2.28
N TRP A 662 -28.38 9.35 3.14
CA TRP A 662 -26.93 9.33 3.36
C TRP A 662 -26.41 7.96 3.78
N VAL A 663 -27.03 7.37 4.82
CA VAL A 663 -26.61 6.05 5.32
C VAL A 663 -26.93 4.95 4.31
N THR A 664 -28.07 5.03 3.60
CA THR A 664 -28.39 4.07 2.53
C THR A 664 -27.34 4.07 1.43
N VAL A 665 -26.91 5.24 0.94
CA VAL A 665 -25.86 5.31 -0.09
C VAL A 665 -24.53 4.79 0.45
N ALA A 666 -24.20 5.06 1.70
CA ALA A 666 -22.99 4.54 2.33
C ALA A 666 -22.96 3.00 2.38
N ILE A 667 -24.11 2.36 2.69
CA ILE A 667 -24.25 0.89 2.67
C ILE A 667 -24.13 0.35 1.23
N ILE A 668 -24.79 0.99 0.25
CA ILE A 668 -24.64 0.61 -1.16
C ILE A 668 -23.17 0.65 -1.57
N TRP A 669 -22.41 1.64 -1.09
CA TRP A 669 -20.98 1.76 -1.39
C TRP A 669 -20.14 0.63 -0.76
N GLN A 670 -20.52 0.12 0.41
CA GLN A 670 -19.87 -1.05 1.00
C GLN A 670 -20.06 -2.31 0.15
N PHE A 671 -21.28 -2.55 -0.34
CA PHE A 671 -21.55 -3.64 -1.26
C PHE A 671 -20.86 -3.46 -2.61
N PHE A 672 -20.81 -2.23 -3.13
CA PHE A 672 -20.02 -1.90 -4.31
C PHE A 672 -18.54 -2.25 -4.09
N ALA A 673 -17.95 -1.87 -2.96
CA ALA A 673 -16.57 -2.21 -2.63
C ALA A 673 -16.37 -3.73 -2.60
N PHE A 674 -17.26 -4.48 -1.94
CA PHE A 674 -17.22 -5.95 -1.93
C PHE A 674 -17.28 -6.54 -3.34
N LEU A 675 -18.20 -6.07 -4.19
CA LEU A 675 -18.30 -6.54 -5.57
C LEU A 675 -17.03 -6.19 -6.38
N ALA A 676 -16.49 -4.99 -6.20
CA ALA A 676 -15.36 -4.47 -6.96
C ALA A 676 -14.01 -5.10 -6.58
N VAL A 677 -13.77 -5.38 -5.29
CA VAL A 677 -12.45 -5.83 -4.81
C VAL A 677 -12.46 -7.22 -4.15
N VAL A 678 -13.60 -7.90 -4.14
CA VAL A 678 -13.71 -9.31 -3.71
C VAL A 678 -14.31 -10.18 -4.81
N VAL A 679 -15.46 -9.81 -5.37
CA VAL A 679 -16.12 -10.65 -6.40
C VAL A 679 -15.45 -10.52 -7.76
N TYR A 680 -15.16 -9.29 -8.21
CA TYR A 680 -14.51 -9.06 -9.50
C TYR A 680 -13.13 -9.73 -9.64
N PRO A 681 -12.23 -9.70 -8.64
CA PRO A 681 -10.96 -10.45 -8.71
C PRO A 681 -11.13 -11.96 -8.89
N LEU A 682 -12.16 -12.57 -8.28
CA LEU A 682 -12.47 -13.99 -8.47
C LEU A 682 -12.93 -14.27 -9.91
N TYR A 683 -13.72 -13.36 -10.49
CA TYR A 683 -14.13 -13.46 -11.89
C TYR A 683 -12.97 -13.25 -12.87
N ASP A 684 -12.14 -12.23 -12.64
CA ASP A 684 -10.98 -11.89 -13.46
C ASP A 684 -9.95 -13.04 -13.46
N GLY A 685 -9.65 -13.60 -12.29
CA GLY A 685 -8.71 -14.71 -12.10
C GLY A 685 -9.28 -16.12 -12.31
N ARG A 686 -10.52 -16.26 -12.81
CA ARG A 686 -11.24 -17.56 -12.84
C ARG A 686 -10.51 -18.69 -13.57
N PHE A 687 -9.78 -18.38 -14.63
CA PHE A 687 -9.06 -19.38 -15.43
C PHE A 687 -7.84 -19.94 -14.69
N GLU A 688 -7.10 -19.09 -13.99
CA GLU A 688 -5.97 -19.52 -13.16
C GLU A 688 -6.46 -20.32 -11.95
N ILE A 689 -7.59 -19.91 -11.34
CA ILE A 689 -8.24 -20.66 -10.26
C ILE A 689 -8.68 -22.04 -10.76
N GLU A 690 -9.34 -22.12 -11.92
CA GLU A 690 -9.79 -23.38 -12.53
C GLU A 690 -8.61 -24.32 -12.81
N LYS A 691 -7.51 -23.79 -13.34
CA LYS A 691 -6.28 -24.56 -13.59
C LYS A 691 -5.69 -25.13 -12.29
N GLY A 692 -5.62 -24.33 -11.23
CA GLY A 692 -5.19 -24.78 -9.90
C GLY A 692 -6.09 -25.88 -9.32
N VAL A 693 -7.42 -25.69 -9.38
CA VAL A 693 -8.41 -26.66 -8.86
C VAL A 693 -8.34 -27.97 -9.63
N LYS A 694 -8.26 -27.94 -10.97
CA LYS A 694 -8.10 -29.16 -11.79
C LYS A 694 -6.80 -29.90 -11.47
N GLY A 695 -5.72 -29.16 -11.23
CA GLY A 695 -4.44 -29.71 -10.80
C GLY A 695 -4.54 -30.48 -9.49
N ILE A 696 -5.13 -29.85 -8.46
CA ILE A 696 -5.38 -30.47 -7.15
C ILE A 696 -6.27 -31.70 -7.30
N TRP A 697 -7.39 -31.58 -8.02
CA TRP A 697 -8.35 -32.66 -8.23
C TRP A 697 -7.69 -33.88 -8.87
N LYS A 698 -6.86 -33.66 -9.90
CA LYS A 698 -6.09 -34.73 -10.55
C LYS A 698 -5.13 -35.40 -9.56
N THR A 699 -4.36 -34.62 -8.80
CA THR A 699 -3.40 -35.17 -7.83
C THR A 699 -4.08 -35.95 -6.70
N VAL A 700 -5.21 -35.45 -6.18
CA VAL A 700 -6.00 -36.16 -5.16
C VAL A 700 -6.53 -37.48 -5.71
N ASN A 701 -7.08 -37.49 -6.93
CA ASN A 701 -7.57 -38.72 -7.56
C ASN A 701 -6.43 -39.71 -7.85
N ASP A 702 -5.28 -39.23 -8.32
CA ASP A 702 -4.10 -40.07 -8.57
C ASP A 702 -3.57 -40.69 -7.26
N TYR A 703 -3.59 -39.94 -6.15
CA TYR A 703 -3.22 -40.45 -4.83
C TYR A 703 -4.20 -41.51 -4.32
N LEU A 704 -5.51 -41.24 -4.44
CA LEU A 704 -6.56 -42.19 -4.05
C LEU A 704 -6.56 -43.45 -4.93
N ALA A 705 -6.18 -43.34 -6.20
CA ALA A 705 -6.05 -44.46 -7.13
C ALA A 705 -4.80 -45.32 -6.87
N ARG A 706 -3.74 -44.77 -6.26
CA ARG A 706 -2.52 -45.51 -5.85
C ARG A 706 -2.66 -46.20 -4.48
N GLY A 707 -3.67 -45.82 -3.70
CA GLY A 707 -4.02 -46.45 -2.43
C GLY A 707 -5.05 -47.58 -2.54
N LYS A 708 -5.53 -47.86 -3.76
CA LYS A 708 -6.27 -49.07 -4.13
C LYS A 708 -5.32 -49.97 -4.91
#